data_AF-A0A924P332-F1
#
_entry.id   AF-A0A924P332-F1
#
_cell.length_a   1.000
_cell.length_b   1.000
_cell.length_c   1.000
_cell.angle_alpha   90.00
_cell.angle_beta   90.00
_cell.angle_gamma   90.00
#
_symmetry.space_group_name_H-M   'P 1'
#
loop_
_entity.id
_entity.type
_entity.pdbx_description
1 polymer ?
#
loop_
_entity_poly.entity_id
_entity_poly.type
_entity_poly.pdbx_seq_one_letter_code
_entity_poly.pdbx_strand_id
1 'polypeptide(L)'
;MKNYQYFGVVKSTSAGILLGIILIIIGAVLNYRNGFNGPWFHIFDYSPDFTVIVFSPLFLSLFFCFNALRRNELVLFNQEIRQSLSKEQIINTAADHQLKLLAKVVAQVNEAIIISDGYGRVQWINEGFVNITGYTLDEVKDKEQASLLYGPLTDRVVAKHMADLLAMGEAVEEELLCYDKYGDTLWLSVSIKPIYDDTGDIINYIAIQKDVTSRKEKEMAIETLYKEIAAYKFALDQSAIVIIFNIDGKIIHANNKFREIHELTEEEVLNKDYRSFNITMRDKRILKPIWETLLAANTWKGELVNRYKNGTAYWVDTIIVPLLDTEGKPYQFLAIQQDISERKELENQLVTNKNKLQQAMQIAGLGSWEMQLDGSLTVSSELKALYKIPEEADVTVDDIFASINPDDIVHIKEQMTLCRSTLQRKEVEYRYTINGQEHYMISNSTPRLNEAGEYIGMIGTVQDITQSKLQALALHKSEEEKAVVLNNTQAIICLHDMKGIILDINAATERMSGFTKEEVVGLNLKAIISPEFQHEFDAYIHTINHNETAHGTLQIFTKAGAKRVWLYQNTVYANNNGSEPYVIASLIDITESVKAQNEIERQQQFIRQIIDNSPNVIFVMNEQRQIVLANQVFSKYYPHNEIEMPLAESLSGGPEDIFLGDMDSIL
;
A
#
# COMPACT_ATOMS: atom_id res chain seq x y z
N MET A 1 89.29 43.13 43.64
CA MET A 1 90.38 42.56 44.47
C MET A 1 91.30 41.76 43.55
N LYS A 2 92.61 42.12 43.52
CA LYS A 2 93.79 41.48 42.88
C LYS A 2 93.65 41.15 41.37
N ASN A 3 94.48 41.61 40.42
CA ASN A 3 95.70 42.42 40.36
C ASN A 3 95.73 43.09 38.97
N TYR A 4 96.09 44.37 38.90
CA TYR A 4 96.56 45.05 37.68
C TYR A 4 98.10 45.04 37.66
N GLN A 5 98.68 45.31 36.46
CA GLN A 5 100.10 45.56 36.10
C GLN A 5 100.79 44.36 35.39
N TYR A 6 101.48 44.46 34.24
CA TYR A 6 101.99 45.56 33.41
C TYR A 6 101.90 45.17 31.92
N PHE A 7 101.48 46.09 31.05
CA PHE A 7 101.84 46.06 29.62
C PHE A 7 103.30 46.49 29.50
N GLY A 8 104.13 45.65 28.89
CA GLY A 8 105.52 45.95 28.58
C GLY A 8 105.87 45.43 27.20
N VAL A 9 105.71 46.28 26.18
CA VAL A 9 106.26 46.04 24.84
C VAL A 9 107.78 46.12 24.93
N VAL A 10 108.44 44.99 25.08
CA VAL A 10 109.91 44.91 24.99
C VAL A 10 110.27 44.96 23.51
N LYS A 11 110.58 46.17 23.03
CA LYS A 11 111.28 46.38 21.75
C LYS A 11 112.62 45.66 21.85
N SER A 12 112.68 44.48 21.23
CA SER A 12 113.91 43.76 20.99
C SER A 12 114.75 44.58 20.02
N THR A 13 115.87 45.10 20.50
CA THR A 13 117.08 45.46 19.75
C THR A 13 118.07 46.08 20.73
N SER A 14 119.36 45.82 20.54
CA SER A 14 120.53 46.45 21.21
C SER A 14 121.01 45.95 22.58
N ALA A 15 120.23 45.28 23.44
CA ALA A 15 120.74 44.85 24.77
C ALA A 15 121.70 43.64 24.75
N GLY A 16 121.44 42.64 23.89
CA GLY A 16 122.29 41.44 23.79
C GLY A 16 123.64 41.68 23.11
N ILE A 17 123.70 42.64 22.18
CA ILE A 17 124.94 43.05 21.51
C ILE A 17 125.81 43.86 22.47
N LEU A 18 125.20 44.73 23.31
CA LEU A 18 125.90 45.51 24.33
C LEU A 18 126.53 44.60 25.40
N LEU A 19 125.82 43.56 25.84
CA LEU A 19 126.34 42.60 26.83
C LEU A 19 127.52 41.78 26.28
N GLY A 20 127.46 41.41 25.00
CA GLY A 20 128.56 40.73 24.30
C GLY A 20 129.79 41.62 24.15
N ILE A 21 129.61 42.89 23.80
CA ILE A 21 130.70 43.88 23.72
C ILE A 21 131.32 44.15 25.10
N ILE A 22 130.49 44.25 26.16
CA ILE A 22 130.95 44.45 27.54
C ILE A 22 131.80 43.26 28.02
N LEU A 23 131.41 42.01 27.72
CA LEU A 23 132.20 40.83 28.09
C LEU A 23 133.53 40.74 27.32
N ILE A 24 133.57 41.19 26.06
CA ILE A 24 134.80 41.26 25.26
C ILE A 24 135.74 42.35 25.78
N ILE A 25 135.20 43.52 26.17
CA ILE A 25 135.98 44.60 26.79
C ILE A 25 136.51 44.16 28.17
N ILE A 26 135.69 43.50 28.99
CA ILE A 26 136.11 42.96 30.29
C ILE A 26 137.20 41.89 30.12
N GLY A 27 137.07 41.01 29.12
CA GLY A 27 138.08 40.01 28.77
C GLY A 27 139.39 40.63 28.27
N ALA A 28 139.32 41.70 27.47
CA ALA A 28 140.49 42.43 26.98
C ALA A 28 141.21 43.20 28.11
N VAL A 29 140.46 43.84 29.02
CA VAL A 29 141.00 44.59 30.18
C VAL A 29 141.60 43.64 31.23
N LEU A 30 140.99 42.48 31.47
CA LEU A 30 141.55 41.46 32.38
C LEU A 30 142.83 40.81 31.82
N ASN A 31 142.95 40.66 30.49
CA ASN A 31 144.18 40.13 29.87
C ASN A 31 145.31 41.17 29.75
N TYR A 32 144.99 42.46 29.60
CA TYR A 32 145.97 43.55 29.56
C TYR A 32 146.81 43.64 30.84
N ARG A 33 146.23 43.29 32.01
CA ARG A 33 146.96 43.22 33.28
C ARG A 33 147.94 42.05 33.40
N ASN A 34 147.83 41.02 32.56
CA ASN A 34 148.60 39.78 32.67
C ASN A 34 149.62 39.55 31.52
N GLY A 35 149.83 40.53 30.63
CA GLY A 35 150.93 40.51 29.66
C GLY A 35 150.92 39.33 28.67
N PHE A 36 149.74 38.82 28.29
CA PHE A 36 149.59 37.67 27.39
C PHE A 36 149.11 38.08 25.98
N ASN A 37 149.88 37.76 24.95
CA ASN A 37 149.47 37.83 23.54
C ASN A 37 148.86 36.47 23.13
N GLY A 38 147.53 36.39 22.97
CA GLY A 38 146.81 35.19 22.53
C GLY A 38 146.32 35.26 21.07
N PRO A 39 145.92 34.14 20.44
CA PRO A 39 145.67 34.06 18.98
C PRO A 39 144.36 34.71 18.49
N TRP A 40 143.57 35.34 19.36
CA TRP A 40 142.22 35.82 19.04
C TRP A 40 142.11 37.34 18.87
N PHE A 41 143.00 38.11 19.48
CA PHE A 41 143.13 39.55 19.30
C PHE A 41 144.54 40.01 19.70
N HIS A 42 145.05 41.02 19.02
CA HIS A 42 146.31 41.69 19.39
C HIS A 42 146.02 43.11 19.86
N ILE A 43 146.69 43.50 20.94
CA ILE A 43 146.61 44.85 21.51
C ILE A 43 147.92 45.57 21.20
N PHE A 44 147.84 46.71 20.52
CA PHE A 44 148.97 47.58 20.22
C PHE A 44 148.83 48.89 21.00
N ASP A 45 149.82 49.20 21.83
CA ASP A 45 149.91 50.49 22.52
C ASP A 45 150.77 51.44 21.69
N TYR A 46 150.14 52.46 21.09
CA TYR A 46 150.82 53.40 20.19
C TYR A 46 151.25 54.68 20.93
N SER A 47 150.57 55.03 22.04
CA SER A 47 150.92 56.13 22.95
C SER A 47 150.15 55.94 24.28
N PRO A 48 150.52 56.63 25.38
CA PRO A 48 149.82 56.48 26.67
C PRO A 48 148.31 56.77 26.63
N ASP A 49 147.83 57.47 25.59
CA ASP A 49 146.41 57.79 25.41
C ASP A 49 145.72 57.00 24.28
N PHE A 50 146.41 56.05 23.62
CA PHE A 50 145.85 55.30 22.49
C PHE A 50 146.29 53.83 22.43
N THR A 51 145.31 52.94 22.65
CA THR A 51 145.44 51.48 22.50
C THR A 51 144.54 50.98 21.37
N VAL A 52 145.10 50.28 20.40
CA VAL A 52 144.38 49.67 19.27
C VAL A 52 144.23 48.17 19.50
N ILE A 53 143.00 47.67 19.51
CA ILE A 53 142.70 46.23 19.60
C ILE A 53 142.30 45.72 18.21
N VAL A 54 143.09 44.80 17.65
CA VAL A 54 142.81 44.14 16.37
C VAL A 54 142.29 42.74 16.64
N PHE A 55 141.04 42.47 16.29
CA PHE A 55 140.43 41.14 16.39
C PHE A 55 140.80 40.27 15.19
N SER A 56 140.98 38.96 15.40
CA SER A 56 141.24 38.05 14.29
C SER A 56 139.99 37.87 13.40
N PRO A 57 140.15 37.66 12.08
CA PRO A 57 139.03 37.41 11.16
C PRO A 57 138.16 36.21 11.58
N LEU A 58 138.77 35.21 12.24
CA LEU A 58 138.08 34.00 12.71
C LEU A 58 137.06 34.33 13.81
N PHE A 59 137.40 35.27 14.71
CA PHE A 59 136.51 35.69 15.80
C PHE A 59 135.28 36.43 15.28
N LEU A 60 135.48 37.39 14.36
CA LEU A 60 134.39 38.11 13.70
C LEU A 60 133.45 37.16 12.98
N SER A 61 133.99 36.17 12.26
CA SER A 61 133.21 35.16 11.53
C SER A 61 132.31 34.34 12.45
N LEU A 62 132.84 33.86 13.58
CA LEU A 62 132.07 33.10 14.58
C LEU A 62 130.98 33.94 15.25
N PHE A 63 131.27 35.21 15.57
CA PHE A 63 130.31 36.13 16.19
C PHE A 63 129.13 36.46 15.25
N PHE A 64 129.38 36.63 13.95
CA PHE A 64 128.32 36.85 12.97
C PHE A 64 127.47 35.59 12.73
N CYS A 65 128.08 34.40 12.67
CA CYS A 65 127.34 33.14 12.55
C CYS A 65 126.38 32.90 13.73
N PHE A 66 126.82 33.16 14.97
CA PHE A 66 125.99 32.94 16.16
C PHE A 66 124.77 33.88 16.22
N ASN A 67 124.95 35.15 15.83
CA ASN A 67 123.83 36.11 15.76
C ASN A 67 122.87 35.81 14.60
N ALA A 68 123.36 35.31 13.47
CA ALA A 68 122.52 34.93 12.33
C ALA A 68 121.62 33.72 12.65
N LEU A 69 122.16 32.70 13.31
CA LEU A 69 121.40 31.50 13.74
C LEU A 69 120.23 31.86 14.65
N ARG A 70 120.47 32.69 15.67
CA ARG A 70 119.44 33.08 16.65
C ARG A 70 118.33 33.95 16.04
N ARG A 71 118.64 34.72 15.00
CA ARG A 71 117.65 35.52 14.26
C ARG A 71 116.71 34.63 13.44
N ASN A 72 117.22 33.58 12.82
CA ASN A 72 116.40 32.65 12.03
C ASN A 72 115.43 31.85 12.90
N GLU A 73 115.87 31.35 14.06
CA GLU A 73 114.99 30.63 14.99
C GLU A 73 113.82 31.50 15.49
N LEU A 74 114.09 32.78 15.78
CA LEU A 74 113.06 33.71 16.25
C LEU A 74 112.04 34.07 15.16
N VAL A 75 112.47 34.11 13.89
CA VAL A 75 111.57 34.37 12.75
C VAL A 75 110.65 33.19 12.49
N LEU A 76 111.20 31.96 12.52
CA LEU A 76 110.42 30.72 12.37
C LEU A 76 109.36 30.57 13.46
N PHE A 77 109.73 30.77 14.74
CA PHE A 77 108.78 30.68 15.86
C PHE A 77 107.64 31.71 15.77
N ASN A 78 107.94 32.95 15.35
CA ASN A 78 106.92 33.97 15.14
C ASN A 78 106.01 33.67 13.93
N GLN A 79 106.53 33.00 12.89
CA GLN A 79 105.72 32.53 11.77
C GLN A 79 104.76 31.42 12.20
N GLU A 80 105.21 30.45 13.01
CA GLU A 80 104.34 29.38 13.53
C GLU A 80 103.20 29.90 14.41
N ILE A 81 103.48 30.82 15.34
CA ILE A 81 102.43 31.43 16.18
C ILE A 81 101.40 32.22 15.36
N ARG A 82 101.85 32.96 14.34
CA ARG A 82 100.92 33.68 13.45
C ARG A 82 100.06 32.72 12.63
N GLN A 83 100.64 31.61 12.16
CA GLN A 83 99.89 30.60 11.43
C GLN A 83 98.87 29.89 12.33
N SER A 84 99.20 29.53 13.58
CA SER A 84 98.25 28.89 14.50
C SER A 84 97.09 29.82 14.88
N LEU A 85 97.37 31.07 15.25
CA LEU A 85 96.35 32.08 15.56
C LEU A 85 95.42 32.37 14.37
N SER A 86 95.98 32.43 13.15
CA SER A 86 95.16 32.66 11.94
C SER A 86 94.25 31.48 11.61
N LYS A 87 94.71 30.23 11.81
CA LYS A 87 93.89 29.03 11.61
C LYS A 87 92.74 28.97 12.62
N GLU A 88 93.03 29.25 13.89
CA GLU A 88 92.01 29.26 14.94
C GLU A 88 90.96 30.36 14.72
N GLN A 89 91.37 31.57 14.30
CA GLN A 89 90.45 32.63 13.91
C GLN A 89 89.56 32.22 12.74
N ILE A 90 90.13 31.64 11.67
CA ILE A 90 89.36 31.20 10.49
C ILE A 90 88.33 30.13 10.88
N ILE A 91 88.71 29.13 11.67
CA ILE A 91 87.82 28.07 12.15
C ILE A 91 86.67 28.65 12.97
N ASN A 92 86.96 29.57 13.90
CA ASN A 92 85.92 30.21 14.72
C ASN A 92 84.97 31.07 13.89
N THR A 93 85.46 31.86 12.91
CA THR A 93 84.57 32.59 11.99
C THR A 93 83.76 31.68 11.07
N ALA A 94 84.32 30.55 10.62
CA ALA A 94 83.60 29.60 9.77
C ALA A 94 82.48 28.89 10.55
N ALA A 95 82.75 28.49 11.81
CA ALA A 95 81.76 27.91 12.70
C ALA A 95 80.63 28.90 13.05
N ASP A 96 80.96 30.16 13.36
CA ASP A 96 79.98 31.22 13.64
C ASP A 96 79.13 31.55 12.39
N HIS A 97 79.74 31.54 11.19
CA HIS A 97 79.03 31.71 9.93
C HIS A 97 78.09 30.53 9.64
N GLN A 98 78.52 29.29 9.88
CA GLN A 98 77.67 28.11 9.70
C GLN A 98 76.50 28.10 10.69
N LEU A 99 76.72 28.45 11.97
CA LEU A 99 75.65 28.58 12.96
C LEU A 99 74.62 29.65 12.56
N LYS A 100 75.08 30.83 12.14
CA LYS A 100 74.20 31.91 11.65
C LYS A 100 73.42 31.50 10.40
N LEU A 101 74.04 30.76 9.49
CA LEU A 101 73.38 30.25 8.28
C LEU A 101 72.30 29.23 8.65
N LEU A 102 72.60 28.25 9.50
CA LEU A 102 71.63 27.25 9.96
C LEU A 102 70.46 27.90 10.72
N ALA A 103 70.74 28.84 11.63
CA ALA A 103 69.71 29.58 12.33
C ALA A 103 68.81 30.38 11.38
N LYS A 104 69.39 31.01 10.34
CA LYS A 104 68.64 31.76 9.33
C LYS A 104 67.79 30.86 8.43
N VAL A 105 68.31 29.70 8.04
CA VAL A 105 67.57 28.71 7.24
C VAL A 105 66.35 28.23 8.02
N VAL A 106 66.54 27.80 9.28
CA VAL A 106 65.44 27.34 10.16
C VAL A 106 64.43 28.46 10.46
N ALA A 107 64.90 29.70 10.60
CA ALA A 107 64.04 30.87 10.81
C ALA A 107 63.10 31.17 9.63
N GLN A 108 63.55 30.91 8.38
CA GLN A 108 62.82 31.23 7.15
C GLN A 108 62.00 30.08 6.57
N VAL A 109 61.99 28.90 7.21
CA VAL A 109 61.12 27.79 6.80
C VAL A 109 59.66 28.15 7.07
N ASN A 110 58.78 27.87 6.10
CA ASN A 110 57.34 28.13 6.24
C ASN A 110 56.66 27.23 7.27
N GLU A 111 57.17 26.01 7.45
CA GLU A 111 56.75 25.11 8.54
C GLU A 111 57.12 25.72 9.89
N ALA A 112 56.23 25.54 10.86
CA ALA A 112 56.44 26.02 12.21
C ALA A 112 57.44 25.12 12.93
N ILE A 113 58.52 25.69 13.42
CA ILE A 113 59.56 24.99 14.17
C ILE A 113 59.60 25.55 15.58
N ILE A 114 59.47 24.67 16.57
CA ILE A 114 59.42 25.00 17.99
C ILE A 114 60.49 24.19 18.70
N ILE A 115 61.24 24.85 19.59
CA ILE A 115 62.14 24.20 20.52
C ILE A 115 61.61 24.44 21.93
N SER A 116 61.38 23.35 22.65
CA SER A 116 60.90 23.36 24.03
C SER A 116 61.92 22.75 24.97
N ASP A 117 61.83 23.07 26.27
CA ASP A 117 62.63 22.42 27.32
C ASP A 117 62.23 20.95 27.54
N GLY A 118 62.97 20.22 28.37
CA GLY A 118 62.67 18.82 28.73
C GLY A 118 61.32 18.59 29.42
N TYR A 119 60.60 19.66 29.81
CA TYR A 119 59.24 19.61 30.35
C TYR A 119 58.17 20.01 29.32
N GLY A 120 58.55 20.29 28.06
CA GLY A 120 57.64 20.65 26.98
C GLY A 120 57.25 22.13 26.93
N ARG A 121 57.94 23.02 27.66
CA ARG A 121 57.68 24.47 27.64
C ARG A 121 58.47 25.16 26.53
N VAL A 122 57.82 26.03 25.78
CA VAL A 122 58.43 26.68 24.61
C VAL A 122 59.58 27.60 25.00
N GLN A 123 60.76 27.38 24.43
CA GLN A 123 61.95 28.24 24.58
C GLN A 123 62.20 29.10 23.35
N TRP A 124 61.90 28.57 22.15
CA TRP A 124 62.16 29.23 20.89
C TRP A 124 61.15 28.81 19.80
N ILE A 125 60.86 29.73 18.89
CA ILE A 125 60.00 29.51 17.72
C ILE A 125 60.62 30.19 16.48
N ASN A 126 60.31 29.70 15.28
CA ASN A 126 60.67 30.36 14.02
C ASN A 126 59.56 31.33 13.52
N GLU A 127 59.82 32.03 12.40
CA GLU A 127 58.80 32.90 11.78
C GLU A 127 57.62 32.09 11.21
N GLY A 128 57.85 30.85 10.76
CA GLY A 128 56.80 29.93 10.31
C GLY A 128 55.71 29.69 11.38
N PHE A 129 56.10 29.53 12.64
CA PHE A 129 55.16 29.38 13.76
C PHE A 129 54.28 30.63 13.94
N VAL A 130 54.88 31.82 13.88
CA VAL A 130 54.15 33.08 14.01
C VAL A 130 53.18 33.25 12.84
N ASN A 131 53.60 32.90 11.63
CA ASN A 131 52.77 33.02 10.43
C ASN A 131 51.58 32.06 10.43
N ILE A 132 51.77 30.82 10.92
CA ILE A 132 50.71 29.79 10.95
C ILE A 132 49.74 30.00 12.12
N THR A 133 50.23 30.37 13.30
CA THR A 133 49.42 30.37 14.53
C THR A 133 49.08 31.78 15.06
N GLY A 134 49.75 32.83 14.55
CA GLY A 134 49.58 34.21 14.99
C GLY A 134 50.18 34.54 16.37
N TYR A 135 50.72 33.55 17.08
CA TYR A 135 51.33 33.75 18.40
C TYR A 135 52.81 34.13 18.30
N THR A 136 53.20 35.14 19.08
CA THR A 136 54.60 35.59 19.16
C THR A 136 55.37 34.87 20.27
N LEU A 137 56.71 34.88 20.21
CA LEU A 137 57.55 34.18 21.19
C LEU A 137 57.23 34.65 22.62
N ASP A 138 57.07 35.95 22.83
CA ASP A 138 56.77 36.52 24.16
C ASP A 138 55.45 36.02 24.76
N GLU A 139 54.50 35.61 23.91
CA GLU A 139 53.19 35.11 24.34
C GLU A 139 53.20 33.62 24.68
N VAL A 140 54.08 32.85 24.04
CA VAL A 140 54.16 31.38 24.17
C VAL A 140 55.32 30.91 25.03
N LYS A 141 56.32 31.77 25.28
CA LYS A 141 57.52 31.43 26.04
C LYS A 141 57.16 30.91 27.43
N ASP A 142 57.84 29.85 27.85
CA ASP A 142 57.68 29.16 29.13
C ASP A 142 56.29 28.53 29.36
N LYS A 143 55.45 28.48 28.33
CA LYS A 143 54.14 27.80 28.34
C LYS A 143 54.18 26.51 27.53
N GLU A 144 53.27 25.59 27.85
CA GLU A 144 53.03 24.41 27.04
C GLU A 144 52.23 24.79 25.79
N GLN A 145 52.73 24.40 24.62
CA GLN A 145 52.09 24.69 23.35
C GLN A 145 50.65 24.16 23.27
N ALA A 146 50.41 22.95 23.79
CA ALA A 146 49.09 22.30 23.82
C ALA A 146 48.03 23.16 24.55
N SER A 147 48.43 23.94 25.56
CA SER A 147 47.51 24.81 26.31
C SER A 147 46.98 26.00 25.50
N LEU A 148 47.67 26.35 24.40
CA LEU A 148 47.36 27.51 23.58
C LEU A 148 46.68 27.12 22.25
N LEU A 149 47.10 26.01 21.65
CA LEU A 149 46.61 25.57 20.34
C LEU A 149 45.44 24.58 20.41
N TYR A 150 45.18 23.94 21.55
CA TYR A 150 44.06 22.99 21.66
C TYR A 150 42.77 23.72 22.03
N GLY A 151 41.70 23.42 21.32
CA GLY A 151 40.38 23.99 21.56
C GLY A 151 39.29 22.92 21.77
N PRO A 152 38.02 23.29 21.59
CA PRO A 152 36.88 22.41 21.85
C PRO A 152 36.82 21.19 20.93
N LEU A 153 37.18 21.34 19.65
CA LEU A 153 37.11 20.28 18.64
C LEU A 153 38.43 19.51 18.46
N THR A 154 39.47 19.82 19.23
CA THR A 154 40.73 19.07 19.19
C THR A 154 40.51 17.67 19.75
N ASP A 155 40.91 16.64 19.00
CA ASP A 155 40.78 15.25 19.44
C ASP A 155 41.62 14.99 20.70
N ARG A 156 40.93 14.80 21.83
CA ARG A 156 41.55 14.59 23.14
C ARG A 156 42.21 13.21 23.28
N VAL A 157 41.78 12.23 22.49
CA VAL A 157 42.37 10.88 22.51
C VAL A 157 43.74 10.94 21.85
N VAL A 158 43.83 11.55 20.66
CA VAL A 158 45.10 11.77 19.96
C VAL A 158 46.03 12.64 20.80
N ALA A 159 45.53 13.77 21.32
CA ALA A 159 46.32 14.67 22.15
C ALA A 159 46.91 13.99 23.40
N LYS A 160 46.13 13.10 24.04
CA LYS A 160 46.60 12.33 25.20
C LYS A 160 47.63 11.27 24.78
N HIS A 161 47.39 10.56 23.68
CA HIS A 161 48.33 9.59 23.13
C HIS A 161 49.69 10.22 22.83
N MET A 162 49.69 11.40 22.21
CA MET A 162 50.91 12.17 21.97
C MET A 162 51.63 12.53 23.28
N ALA A 163 50.90 12.97 24.31
CA ALA A 163 51.49 13.32 25.60
C ALA A 163 52.11 12.10 26.30
N ASP A 164 51.45 10.94 26.25
CA ASP A 164 51.93 9.69 26.83
C ASP A 164 53.22 9.21 26.15
N LEU A 165 53.29 9.26 24.81
CA LEU A 165 54.49 8.91 24.04
C LEU A 165 55.66 9.85 24.33
N LEU A 166 55.41 11.16 24.40
CA LEU A 166 56.44 12.13 24.74
C LEU A 166 56.96 11.95 26.17
N ALA A 167 56.10 11.60 27.12
CA ALA A 167 56.51 11.29 28.49
C ALA A 167 57.39 10.04 28.60
N MET A 168 57.25 9.09 27.65
CA MET A 168 58.14 7.94 27.51
C MET A 168 59.43 8.25 26.74
N GLY A 169 59.57 9.49 26.25
CA GLY A 169 60.69 9.90 25.43
C GLY A 169 60.66 9.32 24.02
N GLU A 170 59.48 9.00 23.46
CA GLU A 170 59.34 8.55 22.07
C GLU A 170 59.03 9.72 21.14
N ALA A 171 59.43 9.58 19.87
CA ALA A 171 59.05 10.54 18.83
C ALA A 171 57.58 10.34 18.43
N VAL A 172 56.89 11.46 18.15
CA VAL A 172 55.47 11.48 17.80
C VAL A 172 55.30 12.13 16.44
N GLU A 173 54.43 11.58 15.61
CA GLU A 173 53.99 12.18 14.35
C GLU A 173 52.48 11.96 14.20
N GLU A 174 51.70 13.03 14.33
CA GLU A 174 50.24 12.98 14.34
C GLU A 174 49.62 14.20 13.66
N GLU A 175 48.37 14.08 13.22
CA GLU A 175 47.60 15.19 12.66
C GLU A 175 46.43 15.55 13.57
N LEU A 176 46.31 16.83 13.94
CA LEU A 176 45.29 17.28 14.86
C LEU A 176 44.73 18.65 14.48
N LEU A 177 43.46 18.86 14.81
CA LEU A 177 42.78 20.13 14.68
C LEU A 177 43.17 21.04 15.84
N CYS A 178 43.79 22.16 15.51
CA CYS A 178 44.27 23.19 16.42
C CYS A 178 43.58 24.52 16.15
N TYR A 179 43.85 25.50 17.00
CA TYR A 179 43.31 26.85 16.95
C TYR A 179 44.44 27.86 16.92
N ASP A 180 44.31 28.88 16.09
CA ASP A 180 45.23 30.01 16.12
C ASP A 180 44.89 30.97 17.27
N LYS A 181 45.63 32.07 17.34
CA LYS A 181 45.41 33.13 18.33
C LYS A 181 44.04 33.82 18.23
N TYR A 182 43.41 33.78 17.06
CA TYR A 182 42.13 34.43 16.80
C TYR A 182 40.95 33.48 17.02
N GLY A 183 41.23 32.19 17.22
CA GLY A 183 40.24 31.15 17.44
C GLY A 183 39.78 30.46 16.15
N ASP A 184 40.45 30.71 15.03
CA ASP A 184 40.20 30.01 13.77
C ASP A 184 40.83 28.60 13.81
N THR A 185 40.15 27.64 13.21
CA THR A 185 40.58 26.25 13.22
C THR A 185 41.58 25.97 12.10
N LEU A 186 42.67 25.28 12.44
CA LEU A 186 43.68 24.82 11.49
C LEU A 186 44.10 23.38 11.76
N TRP A 187 44.28 22.58 10.72
CA TRP A 187 44.84 21.24 10.85
C TRP A 187 46.36 21.30 10.81
N LEU A 188 47.00 20.83 11.87
CA LEU A 188 48.45 20.70 11.94
C LEU A 188 48.86 19.24 11.87
N SER A 189 49.78 18.94 10.93
CA SER A 189 50.62 17.75 11.01
C SER A 189 51.81 18.09 11.91
N VAL A 190 51.90 17.40 13.04
CA VAL A 190 52.82 17.70 14.15
C VAL A 190 53.79 16.54 14.31
N SER A 191 55.08 16.81 14.10
CA SER A 191 56.17 15.87 14.38
C SER A 191 57.02 16.40 15.54
N ILE A 192 57.08 15.67 16.65
CA ILE A 192 57.83 16.06 17.85
C ILE A 192 58.89 15.00 18.13
N LYS A 193 60.14 15.45 18.29
CA LYS A 193 61.29 14.59 18.60
C LYS A 193 62.01 15.05 19.86
N PRO A 194 62.27 14.16 20.83
CA PRO A 194 63.13 14.47 21.97
C PRO A 194 64.60 14.59 21.54
N ILE A 195 65.31 15.48 22.23
CA ILE A 195 66.76 15.67 22.14
C ILE A 195 67.32 15.29 23.51
N TYR A 196 68.29 14.39 23.51
CA TYR A 196 68.92 13.86 24.72
C TYR A 196 70.30 14.46 24.93
N ASP A 197 70.76 14.51 26.18
CA ASP A 197 72.15 14.75 26.53
C ASP A 197 73.00 13.46 26.45
N ASP A 198 74.31 13.60 26.73
CA ASP A 198 75.28 12.51 26.77
C ASP A 198 74.97 11.46 27.87
N THR A 199 74.09 11.79 28.82
CA THR A 199 73.64 10.89 29.90
C THR A 199 72.32 10.16 29.59
N GLY A 200 71.67 10.51 28.47
CA GLY A 200 70.40 9.92 28.03
C GLY A 200 69.15 10.60 28.57
N ASP A 201 69.29 11.72 29.29
CA ASP A 201 68.18 12.51 29.78
C ASP A 201 67.71 13.50 28.71
N ILE A 202 66.40 13.75 28.64
CA ILE A 202 65.80 14.65 27.65
C ILE A 202 66.09 16.11 28.04
N ILE A 203 66.83 16.82 27.20
CA ILE A 203 67.15 18.24 27.41
C ILE A 203 66.15 19.17 26.73
N ASN A 204 65.66 18.78 25.55
CA ASN A 204 64.78 19.59 24.73
C ASN A 204 63.86 18.72 23.88
N TYR A 205 62.77 19.30 23.40
CA TYR A 205 61.98 18.74 22.29
C TYR A 205 62.06 19.67 21.09
N ILE A 206 62.16 19.11 19.90
CA ILE A 206 61.97 19.83 18.64
C ILE A 206 60.64 19.41 18.01
N ALA A 207 59.77 20.38 17.76
CA ALA A 207 58.51 20.17 17.06
C ALA A 207 58.56 20.84 15.69
N ILE A 208 58.16 20.11 14.65
CA ILE A 208 57.92 20.63 13.30
C ILE A 208 56.44 20.48 13.03
N GLN A 209 55.79 21.58 12.64
CA GLN A 209 54.36 21.60 12.38
C GLN A 209 54.07 22.19 11.01
N LYS A 210 53.24 21.47 10.26
CA LYS A 210 52.84 21.85 8.92
C LYS A 210 51.34 22.06 8.88
N ASP A 211 50.91 23.21 8.36
CA ASP A 211 49.51 23.46 8.04
C ASP A 211 49.06 22.55 6.89
N VAL A 212 48.12 21.66 7.19
CA VAL A 212 47.50 20.72 6.25
C VAL A 212 46.00 20.98 6.10
N THR A 213 45.50 22.14 6.52
CA THR A 213 44.07 22.52 6.51
C THR A 213 43.45 22.36 5.12
N SER A 214 44.04 22.99 4.09
CA SER A 214 43.51 22.89 2.72
C SER A 214 43.44 21.46 2.18
N ARG A 215 44.38 20.59 2.60
CA ARG A 215 44.36 19.17 2.22
C ARG A 215 43.24 18.43 2.95
N LYS A 216 43.11 18.62 4.27
CA LYS A 216 42.07 17.99 5.09
C LYS A 216 40.66 18.41 4.69
N GLU A 217 40.44 19.69 4.40
CA GLU A 217 39.15 20.18 3.92
C GLU A 217 38.74 19.51 2.60
N LYS A 218 39.68 19.32 1.67
CA LYS A 218 39.42 18.59 0.41
C LYS A 218 39.14 17.12 0.64
N GLU A 219 39.92 16.45 1.50
CA GLU A 219 39.69 15.05 1.87
C GLU A 219 38.30 14.86 2.49
N MET A 220 37.94 15.70 3.47
CA MET A 220 36.63 15.68 4.11
C MET A 220 35.49 16.03 3.14
N ALA A 221 35.67 17.01 2.25
CA ALA A 221 34.67 17.35 1.24
C ALA A 221 34.44 16.20 0.26
N ILE A 222 35.51 15.53 -0.19
CA ILE A 222 35.42 14.34 -1.03
C ILE A 222 34.69 13.22 -0.30
N GLU A 223 35.00 12.96 0.97
CA GLU A 223 34.32 11.94 1.77
C GLU A 223 32.82 12.24 1.94
N THR A 224 32.46 13.49 2.22
CA THR A 224 31.06 13.93 2.30
C THR A 224 30.35 13.74 0.96
N LEU A 225 30.96 14.16 -0.16
CA LEU A 225 30.39 13.95 -1.49
C LEU A 225 30.22 12.46 -1.82
N TYR A 226 31.17 11.61 -1.44
CA TYR A 226 31.02 10.15 -1.60
C TYR A 226 29.84 9.61 -0.78
N LYS A 227 29.67 10.07 0.47
CA LYS A 227 28.52 9.69 1.30
C LYS A 227 27.20 10.15 0.68
N GLU A 228 27.14 11.37 0.14
CA GLU A 228 25.95 11.89 -0.53
C GLU A 228 25.61 11.09 -1.80
N ILE A 229 26.59 10.82 -2.68
CA ILE A 229 26.40 10.02 -3.88
C ILE A 229 25.94 8.60 -3.51
N ALA A 230 26.53 7.99 -2.48
CA ALA A 230 26.12 6.66 -2.00
C ALA A 230 24.68 6.67 -1.48
N ALA A 231 24.26 7.71 -0.76
CA ALA A 231 22.90 7.88 -0.28
C ALA A 231 21.90 8.04 -1.45
N TYR A 232 22.22 8.87 -2.45
CA TYR A 232 21.40 9.02 -3.65
C TYR A 232 21.28 7.74 -4.46
N LYS A 233 22.40 7.02 -4.65
CA LYS A 233 22.39 5.72 -5.35
C LYS A 233 21.51 4.71 -4.61
N PHE A 234 21.62 4.63 -3.28
CA PHE A 234 20.79 3.74 -2.47
C PHE A 234 19.30 4.10 -2.55
N ALA A 235 18.95 5.39 -2.48
CA ALA A 235 17.56 5.83 -2.60
C ALA A 235 16.97 5.47 -3.98
N LEU A 236 17.74 5.66 -5.06
CA LEU A 236 17.34 5.25 -6.40
C LEU A 236 17.20 3.72 -6.50
N ASP A 237 18.13 2.95 -5.95
CA ASP A 237 18.05 1.48 -5.89
C ASP A 237 16.80 0.96 -5.19
N GLN A 238 16.24 1.69 -4.23
CA GLN A 238 15.00 1.29 -3.56
C GLN A 238 13.74 1.67 -4.34
N SER A 239 13.74 2.86 -4.95
CA SER A 239 12.54 3.52 -5.45
C SER A 239 12.32 3.39 -6.96
N ALA A 240 13.39 3.21 -7.74
CA ALA A 240 13.32 3.26 -9.19
C ALA A 240 14.25 2.24 -9.86
N ILE A 241 13.88 1.84 -11.06
CA ILE A 241 14.73 1.10 -11.98
C ILE A 241 15.57 2.13 -12.73
N VAL A 242 16.89 2.02 -12.64
CA VAL A 242 17.83 2.94 -13.31
C VAL A 242 18.71 2.15 -14.27
N ILE A 243 18.72 2.59 -15.52
CA ILE A 243 19.47 1.94 -16.61
C ILE A 243 20.19 3.01 -17.41
N ILE A 244 21.48 2.82 -17.67
CA ILE A 244 22.26 3.64 -18.59
C ILE A 244 22.60 2.77 -19.80
N PHE A 245 22.31 3.27 -21.00
CA PHE A 245 22.63 2.57 -22.25
C PHE A 245 23.27 3.51 -23.28
N ASN A 246 24.04 2.94 -24.20
CA ASN A 246 24.71 3.70 -25.27
C ASN A 246 23.74 4.08 -26.40
N ILE A 247 24.25 4.84 -27.39
CA ILE A 247 23.48 5.24 -28.57
C ILE A 247 22.91 4.08 -29.40
N ASP A 248 23.49 2.88 -29.31
CA ASP A 248 23.03 1.67 -29.99
C ASP A 248 21.93 0.93 -29.22
N GLY A 249 21.62 1.36 -27.98
CA GLY A 249 20.67 0.73 -27.08
C GLY A 249 21.26 -0.37 -26.20
N LYS A 250 22.59 -0.47 -26.09
CA LYS A 250 23.29 -1.46 -25.27
C LYS A 250 23.46 -0.97 -23.84
N ILE A 251 23.03 -1.78 -22.88
CA ILE A 251 23.10 -1.44 -21.45
C ILE A 251 24.57 -1.39 -21.00
N ILE A 252 24.95 -0.26 -20.42
CA ILE A 252 26.28 0.04 -19.83
C ILE A 252 26.22 -0.10 -18.32
N HIS A 253 25.07 0.24 -17.73
CA HIS A 253 24.87 0.13 -16.30
C HIS A 253 23.39 -0.13 -16.02
N ALA A 254 23.12 -0.94 -15.01
CA ALA A 254 21.79 -1.09 -14.44
C ALA A 254 21.91 -1.23 -12.93
N ASN A 255 20.96 -0.62 -12.23
CA ASN A 255 20.97 -0.56 -10.79
C ASN A 255 20.48 -1.89 -10.15
N ASN A 256 20.51 -1.99 -8.82
CA ASN A 256 20.15 -3.23 -8.12
C ASN A 256 18.68 -3.61 -8.37
N LYS A 257 17.79 -2.61 -8.37
CA LYS A 257 16.35 -2.82 -8.62
C LYS A 257 16.09 -3.53 -9.96
N PHE A 258 16.75 -3.07 -11.03
CA PHE A 258 16.65 -3.71 -12.35
C PHE A 258 17.08 -5.18 -12.28
N ARG A 259 18.23 -5.44 -11.64
CA ARG A 259 18.79 -6.80 -11.53
C ARG A 259 17.90 -7.74 -10.71
N GLU A 260 17.30 -7.24 -9.63
CA GLU A 260 16.36 -8.00 -8.80
C GLU A 260 15.09 -8.35 -9.57
N ILE A 261 14.46 -7.37 -10.22
CA ILE A 261 13.21 -7.55 -10.99
C ILE A 261 13.40 -8.54 -12.14
N HIS A 262 14.56 -8.50 -12.79
CA HIS A 262 14.88 -9.38 -13.90
C HIS A 262 15.63 -10.65 -13.48
N GLU A 263 15.98 -10.80 -12.20
CA GLU A 263 16.84 -11.85 -11.64
C GLU A 263 18.05 -12.16 -12.54
N LEU A 264 18.78 -11.10 -12.90
CA LEU A 264 19.99 -11.17 -13.73
C LEU A 264 21.21 -10.68 -12.94
N THR A 265 22.35 -11.30 -13.20
CA THR A 265 23.65 -10.82 -12.71
C THR A 265 24.11 -9.58 -13.49
N GLU A 266 25.09 -8.84 -12.96
CA GLU A 266 25.64 -7.67 -13.66
C GLU A 266 26.17 -8.03 -15.05
N GLU A 267 26.97 -9.08 -15.13
CA GLU A 267 27.62 -9.55 -16.36
C GLU A 267 26.59 -9.94 -17.43
N GLU A 268 25.46 -10.50 -17.01
CA GLU A 268 24.37 -10.86 -17.92
C GLU A 268 23.57 -9.65 -18.39
N VAL A 269 23.57 -8.53 -17.67
CA VAL A 269 22.84 -7.31 -18.07
C VAL A 269 23.67 -6.45 -19.01
N LEU A 270 24.98 -6.36 -18.75
CA LEU A 270 25.90 -5.55 -19.54
C LEU A 270 25.92 -6.00 -21.01
N ASN A 271 25.96 -5.03 -21.93
CA ASN A 271 25.92 -5.23 -23.38
C ASN A 271 24.66 -5.93 -23.93
N LYS A 272 23.64 -6.21 -23.11
CA LYS A 272 22.32 -6.59 -23.63
C LYS A 272 21.62 -5.38 -24.21
N ASP A 273 20.75 -5.65 -25.16
CA ASP A 273 19.90 -4.63 -25.77
C ASP A 273 18.75 -4.27 -24.83
N TYR A 274 18.66 -3.02 -24.40
CA TYR A 274 17.59 -2.55 -23.53
C TYR A 274 16.18 -2.82 -24.12
N ARG A 275 16.04 -2.76 -25.45
CA ARG A 275 14.77 -3.03 -26.16
C ARG A 275 14.32 -4.48 -26.02
N SER A 276 15.20 -5.39 -25.62
CA SER A 276 14.83 -6.80 -25.40
C SER A 276 13.95 -6.99 -24.16
N PHE A 277 14.11 -6.14 -23.14
CA PHE A 277 13.37 -6.16 -21.87
C PHE A 277 12.06 -5.36 -21.92
N ASN A 278 11.96 -4.40 -22.83
CA ASN A 278 10.79 -3.55 -23.02
C ASN A 278 9.89 -4.10 -24.14
N ILE A 279 8.64 -4.42 -23.83
CA ILE A 279 7.66 -4.94 -24.78
C ILE A 279 7.22 -3.84 -25.75
N THR A 280 6.93 -2.64 -25.22
CA THR A 280 6.43 -1.50 -26.00
C THR A 280 7.42 -1.05 -27.07
N MET A 281 8.71 -1.02 -26.76
CA MET A 281 9.79 -0.62 -27.67
C MET A 281 10.08 -1.63 -28.78
N ARG A 282 9.42 -2.80 -28.80
CA ARG A 282 9.47 -3.71 -29.96
C ARG A 282 8.60 -3.21 -31.11
N ASP A 283 7.59 -2.40 -30.81
CA ASP A 283 6.80 -1.73 -31.85
C ASP A 283 7.60 -0.58 -32.44
N LYS A 284 7.99 -0.73 -33.72
CA LYS A 284 8.74 0.30 -34.45
C LYS A 284 8.01 1.64 -34.52
N ARG A 285 6.66 1.66 -34.43
CA ARG A 285 5.85 2.88 -34.43
C ARG A 285 6.05 3.70 -33.15
N ILE A 286 6.36 3.04 -32.04
CA ILE A 286 6.60 3.68 -30.75
C ILE A 286 8.10 3.96 -30.57
N LEU A 287 8.96 3.01 -30.95
CA LEU A 287 10.41 3.16 -30.81
C LEU A 287 10.97 4.35 -31.59
N LYS A 288 10.50 4.58 -32.82
CA LYS A 288 11.05 5.62 -33.70
C LYS A 288 10.89 7.04 -33.12
N PRO A 289 9.69 7.49 -32.70
CA PRO A 289 9.53 8.79 -32.05
C PRO A 289 10.38 8.97 -30.77
N ILE A 290 10.52 7.90 -29.96
CA ILE A 290 11.36 7.93 -28.76
C ILE A 290 12.80 8.21 -29.16
N TRP A 291 13.35 7.44 -30.10
CA TRP A 291 14.75 7.57 -30.52
C TRP A 291 15.04 8.91 -31.20
N GLU A 292 14.10 9.41 -32.02
CA GLU A 292 14.21 10.74 -32.64
C GLU A 292 14.26 11.85 -31.58
N THR A 293 13.45 11.75 -30.53
CA THR A 293 13.46 12.70 -29.39
C THR A 293 14.83 12.68 -28.68
N LEU A 294 15.33 11.48 -28.38
CA LEU A 294 16.58 11.28 -27.65
C LEU A 294 17.82 11.73 -28.44
N LEU A 295 17.88 11.43 -29.74
CA LEU A 295 18.96 11.87 -30.63
C LEU A 295 18.96 13.37 -30.87
N ALA A 296 17.80 14.02 -30.76
CA ALA A 296 17.66 15.47 -30.78
C ALA A 296 18.04 16.13 -29.43
N ALA A 297 18.69 15.41 -28.51
CA ALA A 297 19.08 15.86 -27.18
C ALA A 297 17.90 16.29 -26.28
N ASN A 298 16.69 15.78 -26.55
CA ASN A 298 15.50 16.06 -25.73
C ASN A 298 15.19 14.88 -24.81
N THR A 299 14.66 15.20 -23.62
CA THR A 299 14.16 14.21 -22.67
C THR A 299 12.85 13.61 -23.16
N TRP A 300 12.75 12.29 -23.15
CA TRP A 300 11.49 11.59 -23.42
C TRP A 300 10.81 11.16 -22.11
N LYS A 301 9.47 11.28 -22.06
CA LYS A 301 8.65 10.83 -20.92
C LYS A 301 7.44 10.06 -21.43
N GLY A 302 7.08 8.98 -20.75
CA GLY A 302 5.85 8.26 -21.01
C GLY A 302 5.79 6.89 -20.35
N GLU A 303 4.61 6.28 -20.42
CA GLU A 303 4.36 4.95 -19.90
C GLU A 303 4.79 3.88 -20.91
N LEU A 304 5.56 2.91 -20.46
CA LEU A 304 5.97 1.76 -21.24
C LEU A 304 5.59 0.46 -20.52
N VAL A 305 5.65 -0.64 -21.27
CA VAL A 305 5.40 -1.98 -20.74
C VAL A 305 6.68 -2.77 -20.84
N ASN A 306 7.22 -3.18 -19.70
CA ASN A 306 8.35 -4.08 -19.58
C ASN A 306 7.88 -5.52 -19.35
N ARG A 307 8.85 -6.45 -19.29
CA ARG A 307 8.60 -7.86 -19.03
C ARG A 307 9.47 -8.38 -17.88
N TYR A 308 8.86 -8.97 -16.86
CA TYR A 308 9.58 -9.72 -15.83
C TYR A 308 10.27 -10.95 -16.44
N LYS A 309 11.23 -11.55 -15.72
CA LYS A 309 11.92 -12.76 -16.19
C LYS A 309 10.99 -13.93 -16.48
N ASN A 310 9.96 -14.12 -15.65
CA ASN A 310 8.92 -15.16 -15.82
C ASN A 310 8.03 -14.94 -17.06
N GLY A 311 8.21 -13.83 -17.79
CA GLY A 311 7.49 -13.51 -19.01
C GLY A 311 6.27 -12.61 -18.83
N THR A 312 5.84 -12.31 -17.58
CA THR A 312 4.69 -11.45 -17.31
C THR A 312 5.02 -9.98 -17.60
N ALA A 313 4.03 -9.24 -18.09
CA ALA A 313 4.19 -7.83 -18.41
C ALA A 313 3.97 -6.96 -17.17
N TYR A 314 4.68 -5.83 -17.09
CA TYR A 314 4.52 -4.83 -16.03
C TYR A 314 4.63 -3.42 -16.59
N TRP A 315 3.87 -2.50 -16.01
CA TRP A 315 3.78 -1.12 -16.45
C TRP A 315 4.83 -0.29 -15.74
N VAL A 316 5.52 0.56 -16.50
CA VAL A 316 6.52 1.49 -15.97
C VAL A 316 6.27 2.90 -16.47
N ASP A 317 6.24 3.87 -15.56
CA ASP A 317 6.38 5.28 -15.93
C ASP A 317 7.86 5.57 -16.15
N THR A 318 8.22 6.02 -17.35
CA THR A 318 9.61 6.06 -17.81
C THR A 318 10.01 7.47 -18.23
N ILE A 319 11.14 7.93 -17.70
CA ILE A 319 11.84 9.13 -18.14
C ILE A 319 13.19 8.71 -18.72
N ILE A 320 13.51 9.14 -19.93
CA ILE A 320 14.80 8.87 -20.57
C ILE A 320 15.47 10.21 -20.90
N VAL A 321 16.62 10.44 -20.27
CA VAL A 321 17.41 11.68 -20.38
C VAL A 321 18.68 11.40 -21.20
N PRO A 322 18.97 12.16 -22.26
CA PRO A 322 20.23 12.07 -22.98
C PRO A 322 21.37 12.70 -22.18
N LEU A 323 22.48 11.96 -22.06
CA LEU A 323 23.74 12.46 -21.53
C LEU A 323 24.58 12.96 -22.71
N LEU A 324 24.98 14.23 -22.64
CA LEU A 324 25.63 14.94 -23.73
C LEU A 324 27.15 14.98 -23.54
N ASP A 325 27.88 14.89 -24.64
CA ASP A 325 29.32 15.10 -24.66
C ASP A 325 29.68 16.61 -24.69
N THR A 326 30.97 16.92 -24.77
CA THR A 326 31.47 18.30 -24.84
C THR A 326 31.05 19.05 -26.11
N GLU A 327 30.61 18.35 -27.16
CA GLU A 327 30.08 18.94 -28.40
C GLU A 327 28.54 19.09 -28.37
N GLY A 328 27.90 18.73 -27.26
CA GLY A 328 26.44 18.77 -27.09
C GLY A 328 25.70 17.61 -27.78
N LYS A 329 26.41 16.56 -28.22
CA LYS A 329 25.81 15.38 -28.84
C LYS A 329 25.51 14.31 -27.79
N PRO A 330 24.34 13.64 -27.87
CA PRO A 330 24.06 12.50 -26.99
C PRO A 330 25.05 11.35 -27.20
N TYR A 331 25.73 10.92 -26.14
CA TYR A 331 26.63 9.74 -26.17
C TYR A 331 26.08 8.55 -25.37
N GLN A 332 25.17 8.82 -24.42
CA GLN A 332 24.48 7.83 -23.58
C GLN A 332 23.06 8.31 -23.25
N PHE A 333 22.24 7.39 -22.76
CA PHE A 333 20.89 7.66 -22.29
C PHE A 333 20.71 7.08 -20.89
N LEU A 334 20.18 7.88 -19.97
CA LEU A 334 19.80 7.50 -18.62
C LEU A 334 18.27 7.32 -18.58
N ALA A 335 17.82 6.08 -18.40
CA ALA A 335 16.42 5.77 -18.15
C ALA A 335 16.17 5.57 -16.64
N ILE A 336 15.19 6.29 -16.12
CA ILE A 336 14.65 6.11 -14.77
C ILE A 336 13.20 5.66 -14.94
N GLN A 337 12.84 4.56 -14.30
CA GLN A 337 11.52 3.96 -14.42
C GLN A 337 10.94 3.64 -13.05
N GLN A 338 9.66 3.95 -12.88
CA GLN A 338 8.89 3.57 -11.71
C GLN A 338 7.87 2.51 -12.09
N ASP A 339 7.83 1.39 -11.36
CA ASP A 339 6.78 0.39 -11.53
C ASP A 339 5.43 0.98 -11.09
N ILE A 340 4.48 1.05 -12.02
CA ILE A 340 3.12 1.57 -11.82
C ILE A 340 2.06 0.48 -11.99
N SER A 341 2.46 -0.79 -11.97
CA SER A 341 1.56 -1.92 -12.21
C SER A 341 0.44 -2.00 -11.17
N GLU A 342 0.76 -1.78 -9.89
CA GLU A 342 -0.23 -1.73 -8.81
C GLU A 342 -1.24 -0.59 -9.04
N ARG A 343 -0.76 0.60 -9.42
CA ARG A 343 -1.61 1.74 -9.75
C ARG A 343 -2.54 1.41 -10.93
N LYS A 344 -2.01 0.81 -12.01
CA LYS A 344 -2.81 0.42 -13.17
C LYS A 344 -3.85 -0.63 -12.84
N GLU A 345 -3.51 -1.58 -11.97
CA GLU A 345 -4.45 -2.60 -11.49
C GLU A 345 -5.58 -1.97 -10.67
N LEU A 346 -5.27 -1.03 -9.75
CA LEU A 346 -6.29 -0.29 -9.00
C LEU A 346 -7.18 0.57 -9.91
N GLU A 347 -6.60 1.26 -10.89
CA GLU A 347 -7.36 2.03 -11.89
C GLU A 347 -8.32 1.10 -12.68
N ASN A 348 -7.83 -0.07 -13.11
CA ASN A 348 -8.65 -1.05 -13.84
C ASN A 348 -9.74 -1.67 -12.95
N GLN A 349 -9.44 -1.96 -11.68
CA GLN A 349 -10.40 -2.41 -10.69
C GLN A 349 -11.48 -1.37 -10.43
N LEU A 350 -11.13 -0.09 -10.34
CA LEU A 350 -12.10 0.99 -10.19
C LEU A 350 -13.04 1.07 -11.41
N VAL A 351 -12.50 1.03 -12.63
CA VAL A 351 -13.32 1.02 -13.85
C VAL A 351 -14.22 -0.22 -13.89
N THR A 352 -13.67 -1.39 -13.59
CA THR A 352 -14.42 -2.65 -13.54
C THR A 352 -15.53 -2.61 -12.49
N ASN A 353 -15.24 -2.11 -11.29
CA ASN A 353 -16.21 -2.00 -10.21
C ASN A 353 -17.29 -0.96 -10.54
N LYS A 354 -16.93 0.18 -11.14
CA LYS A 354 -17.89 1.17 -11.63
C LYS A 354 -18.84 0.53 -12.66
N ASN A 355 -18.30 -0.19 -13.64
CA ASN A 355 -19.10 -0.88 -14.65
C ASN A 355 -20.00 -1.97 -14.04
N LYS A 356 -19.48 -2.76 -13.09
CA LYS A 356 -20.27 -3.78 -12.38
C LYS A 356 -21.40 -3.15 -11.56
N LEU A 357 -21.14 -2.05 -10.85
CA LEU A 357 -22.15 -1.31 -10.09
C LEU A 357 -23.23 -0.75 -11.02
N GLN A 358 -22.84 -0.13 -12.13
CA GLN A 358 -23.79 0.37 -13.12
C GLN A 358 -24.65 -0.76 -13.71
N GLN A 359 -24.04 -1.90 -14.06
CA GLN A 359 -24.79 -3.08 -14.53
C GLN A 359 -25.74 -3.63 -13.46
N ALA A 360 -25.31 -3.71 -12.20
CA ALA A 360 -26.15 -4.17 -11.10
C ALA A 360 -27.37 -3.25 -10.89
N MET A 361 -27.17 -1.93 -10.96
CA MET A 361 -28.26 -0.94 -10.92
C MET A 361 -29.23 -1.11 -12.08
N GLN A 362 -28.71 -1.32 -13.30
CA GLN A 362 -29.53 -1.54 -14.49
C GLN A 362 -30.35 -2.83 -14.42
N ILE A 363 -29.75 -3.94 -13.99
CA ILE A 363 -30.44 -5.24 -13.81
C ILE A 363 -31.52 -5.14 -12.73
N ALA A 364 -31.24 -4.44 -11.62
CA ALA A 364 -32.21 -4.23 -10.56
C ALA A 364 -33.32 -3.23 -10.93
N GLY A 365 -33.18 -2.52 -12.06
CA GLY A 365 -34.11 -1.46 -12.47
C GLY A 365 -34.12 -0.28 -11.50
N LEU A 366 -32.97 0.05 -10.90
CA LEU A 366 -32.83 1.12 -9.91
C LEU A 366 -32.25 2.38 -10.55
N GLY A 367 -33.01 3.46 -10.49
CA GLY A 367 -32.49 4.81 -10.75
C GLY A 367 -31.99 5.43 -9.45
N SER A 368 -30.87 6.15 -9.47
CA SER A 368 -30.42 6.90 -8.29
C SER A 368 -30.56 8.40 -8.49
N TRP A 369 -30.73 9.11 -7.37
CA TRP A 369 -30.74 10.56 -7.31
C TRP A 369 -30.01 11.04 -6.07
N GLU A 370 -29.40 12.21 -6.17
CA GLU A 370 -28.71 12.89 -5.10
C GLU A 370 -29.15 14.35 -5.09
N MET A 371 -29.58 14.82 -3.93
CA MET A 371 -30.01 16.19 -3.71
C MET A 371 -29.09 16.88 -2.71
N GLN A 372 -28.51 18.01 -3.11
CA GLN A 372 -27.67 18.83 -2.24
C GLN A 372 -28.49 19.80 -1.39
N LEU A 373 -27.83 20.49 -0.45
CA LEU A 373 -28.45 21.49 0.43
C LEU A 373 -29.06 22.68 -0.32
N ASP A 374 -28.49 23.05 -1.46
CA ASP A 374 -28.97 24.15 -2.29
C ASP A 374 -30.18 23.77 -3.16
N GLY A 375 -30.64 22.52 -3.07
CA GLY A 375 -31.73 21.99 -3.89
C GLY A 375 -31.29 21.48 -5.27
N SER A 376 -29.99 21.51 -5.59
CA SER A 376 -29.48 20.91 -6.82
C SER A 376 -29.67 19.40 -6.80
N LEU A 377 -30.24 18.88 -7.89
CA LEU A 377 -30.56 17.47 -8.06
C LEU A 377 -29.64 16.86 -9.13
N THR A 378 -28.94 15.80 -8.77
CA THR A 378 -28.19 14.96 -9.69
C THR A 378 -28.91 13.63 -9.83
N VAL A 379 -29.17 13.18 -11.05
CA VAL A 379 -29.91 11.94 -11.32
C VAL A 379 -29.10 11.01 -12.21
N SER A 380 -29.23 9.70 -12.01
CA SER A 380 -28.57 8.70 -12.86
C SER A 380 -29.26 8.55 -14.21
N SER A 381 -28.53 8.02 -15.19
CA SER A 381 -29.05 7.65 -16.51
C SER A 381 -30.23 6.68 -16.41
N GLU A 382 -30.16 5.75 -15.46
CA GLU A 382 -31.19 4.75 -15.20
C GLU A 382 -32.47 5.42 -14.64
N LEU A 383 -32.35 6.44 -13.79
CA LEU A 383 -33.51 7.18 -13.30
C LEU A 383 -34.19 7.97 -14.42
N LYS A 384 -33.40 8.63 -15.28
CA LYS A 384 -33.94 9.32 -16.47
C LYS A 384 -34.66 8.31 -17.38
N ALA A 385 -34.09 7.13 -17.58
CA ALA A 385 -34.70 6.07 -18.38
C ALA A 385 -36.01 5.49 -17.78
N LEU A 386 -36.08 5.37 -16.44
CA LEU A 386 -37.28 4.98 -15.71
C LEU A 386 -38.41 5.99 -15.93
N TYR A 387 -38.13 7.29 -15.73
CA TYR A 387 -39.12 8.35 -15.91
C TYR A 387 -39.33 8.78 -17.37
N LYS A 388 -38.64 8.17 -18.34
CA LYS A 388 -38.66 8.54 -19.78
C LYS A 388 -38.26 10.00 -20.04
N ILE A 389 -37.34 10.51 -19.23
CA ILE A 389 -36.75 11.83 -19.40
C ILE A 389 -35.57 11.73 -20.39
N PRO A 390 -35.41 12.66 -21.34
CA PRO A 390 -34.26 12.70 -22.25
C PRO A 390 -32.92 12.76 -21.49
N GLU A 391 -31.92 12.05 -21.97
CA GLU A 391 -30.63 11.91 -21.27
C GLU A 391 -29.88 13.24 -21.10
N GLU A 392 -30.00 14.14 -22.08
CA GLU A 392 -29.40 15.48 -22.07
C GLU A 392 -30.25 16.54 -21.35
N ALA A 393 -31.47 16.21 -20.91
CA ALA A 393 -32.30 17.16 -20.18
C ALA A 393 -31.77 17.33 -18.75
N ASP A 394 -31.58 18.58 -18.33
CA ASP A 394 -31.43 18.92 -16.92
C ASP A 394 -32.77 18.71 -16.21
N VAL A 395 -32.72 18.11 -15.02
CA VAL A 395 -33.90 17.72 -14.25
C VAL A 395 -33.85 18.41 -12.90
N THR A 396 -34.87 19.20 -12.60
CA THR A 396 -35.03 19.79 -11.27
C THR A 396 -35.98 18.94 -10.42
N VAL A 397 -35.98 19.20 -9.11
CA VAL A 397 -36.94 18.56 -8.19
C VAL A 397 -38.38 18.88 -8.62
N ASP A 398 -38.66 20.13 -9.00
CA ASP A 398 -40.01 20.54 -9.41
C ASP A 398 -40.49 19.80 -10.67
N ASP A 399 -39.60 19.53 -11.62
CA ASP A 399 -39.93 18.77 -12.84
C ASP A 399 -40.37 17.33 -12.52
N ILE A 400 -39.71 16.68 -11.56
CA ILE A 400 -40.10 15.33 -11.11
C ILE A 400 -41.45 15.40 -10.39
N PHE A 401 -41.63 16.38 -9.49
CA PHE A 401 -42.86 16.53 -8.71
C PHE A 401 -44.08 16.86 -9.56
N ALA A 402 -43.92 17.51 -10.71
CA ALA A 402 -45.01 17.83 -11.63
C ALA A 402 -45.73 16.60 -12.20
N SER A 403 -45.04 15.47 -12.31
CA SER A 403 -45.57 14.20 -12.85
C SER A 403 -46.02 13.22 -11.76
N ILE A 404 -45.80 13.54 -10.48
CA ILE A 404 -46.28 12.74 -9.35
C ILE A 404 -47.78 13.00 -9.12
N ASN A 405 -48.53 11.98 -8.72
CA ASN A 405 -49.93 12.13 -8.35
C ASN A 405 -50.09 13.17 -7.21
N PRO A 406 -50.97 14.18 -7.35
CA PRO A 406 -51.13 15.26 -6.38
C PRO A 406 -51.41 14.80 -4.94
N ASP A 407 -52.12 13.68 -4.77
CA ASP A 407 -52.44 13.12 -3.45
C ASP A 407 -51.19 12.60 -2.72
N ASP A 408 -50.19 12.16 -3.47
CA ASP A 408 -48.97 11.55 -2.93
C ASP A 408 -47.88 12.60 -2.61
N ILE A 409 -47.95 13.79 -3.23
CA ILE A 409 -46.95 14.86 -3.06
C ILE A 409 -46.82 15.30 -1.60
N VAL A 410 -47.95 15.43 -0.89
CA VAL A 410 -47.95 15.85 0.53
C VAL A 410 -47.21 14.84 1.38
N HIS A 411 -47.52 13.55 1.19
CA HIS A 411 -46.87 12.46 1.92
C HIS A 411 -45.37 12.38 1.63
N ILE A 412 -44.95 12.53 0.38
CA ILE A 412 -43.53 12.54 0.00
C ILE A 412 -42.78 13.67 0.71
N LYS A 413 -43.33 14.90 0.70
CA LYS A 413 -42.68 16.05 1.36
C LYS A 413 -42.56 15.86 2.87
N GLU A 414 -43.58 15.28 3.51
CA GLU A 414 -43.53 14.92 4.92
C GLU A 414 -42.43 13.90 5.21
N GLN A 415 -42.33 12.84 4.41
CA GLN A 415 -41.31 11.80 4.57
C GLN A 415 -39.90 12.32 4.30
N MET A 416 -39.70 13.20 3.31
CA MET A 416 -38.42 13.87 3.07
C MET A 416 -38.02 14.75 4.26
N THR A 417 -38.98 15.48 4.84
CA THR A 417 -38.74 16.30 6.04
C THR A 417 -38.36 15.42 7.23
N LEU A 418 -39.07 14.32 7.43
CA LEU A 418 -38.77 13.35 8.48
C LEU A 418 -37.38 12.73 8.31
N CYS A 419 -37.01 12.32 7.09
CA CYS A 419 -35.69 11.78 6.76
C CYS A 419 -34.58 12.75 7.19
N ARG A 420 -34.75 14.05 6.89
CA ARG A 420 -33.82 15.10 7.28
C ARG A 420 -33.80 15.34 8.79
N SER A 421 -34.95 15.36 9.48
CA SER A 421 -35.01 15.67 10.91
C SER A 421 -34.57 14.50 11.80
N THR A 422 -34.89 13.27 11.42
CA THR A 422 -34.56 12.07 12.22
C THR A 422 -33.22 11.45 11.84
N LEU A 423 -32.60 11.89 10.75
CA LEU A 423 -31.38 11.30 10.18
C LEU A 423 -31.50 9.79 9.94
N GLN A 424 -32.68 9.34 9.50
CA GLN A 424 -32.96 7.93 9.24
C GLN A 424 -33.47 7.72 7.82
N ARG A 425 -33.18 6.54 7.27
CA ARG A 425 -33.73 6.10 5.99
C ARG A 425 -35.25 6.15 6.02
N LYS A 426 -35.84 6.66 4.93
CA LYS A 426 -37.28 6.62 4.66
C LYS A 426 -37.55 5.97 3.32
N GLU A 427 -38.64 5.21 3.28
CA GLU A 427 -39.13 4.55 2.10
C GLU A 427 -40.54 5.09 1.81
N VAL A 428 -40.79 5.44 0.55
CA VAL A 428 -42.06 6.05 0.14
C VAL A 428 -42.51 5.44 -1.18
N GLU A 429 -43.72 4.89 -1.19
CA GLU A 429 -44.42 4.51 -2.41
C GLU A 429 -45.26 5.68 -2.91
N TYR A 430 -45.24 5.92 -4.23
CA TYR A 430 -46.00 6.99 -4.86
C TYR A 430 -46.33 6.65 -6.31
N ARG A 431 -47.35 7.32 -6.84
CA ARG A 431 -47.79 7.18 -8.22
C ARG A 431 -47.12 8.24 -9.09
N TYR A 432 -46.51 7.81 -10.18
CA TYR A 432 -45.84 8.67 -11.15
C TYR A 432 -46.47 8.47 -12.53
N THR A 433 -46.76 9.58 -13.22
CA THR A 433 -47.42 9.55 -14.53
C THR A 433 -46.37 9.58 -15.64
N ILE A 434 -46.33 8.53 -16.46
CA ILE A 434 -45.45 8.42 -17.64
C ILE A 434 -46.34 8.33 -18.87
N ASN A 435 -46.25 9.32 -19.78
CA ASN A 435 -47.05 9.36 -21.02
C ASN A 435 -48.56 9.17 -20.81
N GLY A 436 -49.10 9.65 -19.68
CA GLY A 436 -50.51 9.53 -19.32
C GLY A 436 -50.91 8.19 -18.68
N GLN A 437 -49.97 7.26 -18.50
CA GLN A 437 -50.17 6.02 -17.74
C GLN A 437 -49.61 6.16 -16.33
N GLU A 438 -50.31 5.62 -15.34
CA GLU A 438 -49.89 5.62 -13.94
C GLU A 438 -48.95 4.44 -13.66
N HIS A 439 -47.80 4.75 -13.05
CA HIS A 439 -46.80 3.80 -12.59
C HIS A 439 -46.65 3.91 -11.06
N TYR A 440 -46.50 2.77 -10.39
CA TYR A 440 -46.19 2.72 -8.96
C TYR A 440 -44.67 2.72 -8.78
N MET A 441 -44.16 3.74 -8.12
CA MET A 441 -42.74 3.94 -7.86
C MET A 441 -42.49 3.82 -6.36
N ILE A 442 -41.35 3.23 -5.99
CA ILE A 442 -40.87 3.22 -4.60
C ILE A 442 -39.54 3.95 -4.54
N SER A 443 -39.45 4.96 -3.67
CA SER A 443 -38.23 5.73 -3.42
C SER A 443 -37.68 5.44 -2.04
N ASN A 444 -36.40 5.07 -2.00
CA ASN A 444 -35.63 4.86 -0.78
C ASN A 444 -34.65 6.02 -0.61
N SER A 445 -34.84 6.82 0.45
CA SER A 445 -34.08 8.04 0.70
C SER A 445 -33.26 7.92 1.98
N THR A 446 -31.98 8.31 1.92
CA THR A 446 -31.03 8.28 3.06
C THR A 446 -30.33 9.63 3.20
N PRO A 447 -30.22 10.19 4.41
CA PRO A 447 -29.53 11.45 4.63
C PRO A 447 -28.02 11.27 4.45
N ARG A 448 -27.36 12.26 3.85
CA ARG A 448 -25.91 12.30 3.68
C ARG A 448 -25.32 13.26 4.71
N LEU A 449 -24.31 12.79 5.43
CA LEU A 449 -23.63 13.53 6.50
C LEU A 449 -22.17 13.80 6.12
N ASN A 450 -21.61 14.92 6.59
CA ASN A 450 -20.17 15.16 6.53
C ASN A 450 -19.42 14.43 7.68
N GLU A 451 -18.09 14.52 7.70
CA GLU A 451 -17.27 13.92 8.77
C GLU A 451 -17.58 14.44 10.18
N ALA A 452 -18.14 15.66 10.29
CA ALA A 452 -18.58 16.26 11.55
C ALA A 452 -19.98 15.79 11.98
N GLY A 453 -20.65 14.96 11.18
CA GLY A 453 -22.01 14.47 11.44
C GLY A 453 -23.12 15.44 11.05
N GLU A 454 -22.80 16.52 10.33
CA GLU A 454 -23.78 17.51 9.89
C GLU A 454 -24.44 17.09 8.58
N TYR A 455 -25.72 17.41 8.42
CA TYR A 455 -26.51 17.10 7.23
C TYR A 455 -26.06 17.94 6.03
N ILE A 456 -25.65 17.26 4.94
CA ILE A 456 -25.15 17.88 3.71
C ILE A 456 -25.98 17.54 2.46
N GLY A 457 -27.08 16.81 2.61
CA GLY A 457 -27.96 16.45 1.49
C GLY A 457 -28.64 15.11 1.70
N MET A 458 -29.25 14.58 0.64
CA MET A 458 -29.94 13.30 0.65
C MET A 458 -29.64 12.54 -0.63
N ILE A 459 -29.46 11.23 -0.52
CA ILE A 459 -29.31 10.34 -1.67
C ILE A 459 -30.40 9.29 -1.61
N GLY A 460 -30.89 8.85 -2.76
CA GLY A 460 -31.87 7.79 -2.81
C GLY A 460 -31.85 7.00 -4.10
N THR A 461 -32.64 5.93 -4.07
CA THR A 461 -32.92 5.09 -5.23
C THR A 461 -34.42 5.05 -5.49
N VAL A 462 -34.79 4.88 -6.75
CA VAL A 462 -36.18 4.70 -7.19
C VAL A 462 -36.26 3.40 -7.98
N GLN A 463 -37.32 2.64 -7.73
CA GLN A 463 -37.66 1.44 -8.47
C GLN A 463 -39.11 1.54 -8.98
N ASP A 464 -39.35 1.09 -10.20
CA ASP A 464 -40.71 0.86 -10.70
C ASP A 464 -41.21 -0.50 -10.18
N ILE A 465 -42.26 -0.45 -9.35
CA ILE A 465 -42.90 -1.63 -8.75
C ILE A 465 -44.28 -1.91 -9.35
N THR A 466 -44.64 -1.26 -10.48
CA THR A 466 -45.96 -1.37 -11.11
C THR A 466 -46.34 -2.82 -11.38
N GLN A 467 -45.45 -3.61 -11.99
CA GLN A 467 -45.73 -5.01 -12.30
C GLN A 467 -45.98 -5.83 -11.02
N SER A 468 -45.14 -5.64 -9.99
CA SER A 468 -45.28 -6.34 -8.71
C SER A 468 -46.57 -5.95 -7.99
N LYS A 469 -46.92 -4.65 -7.99
CA LYS A 469 -48.14 -4.12 -7.37
C LYS A 469 -49.39 -4.62 -8.08
N LEU A 470 -49.41 -4.60 -9.42
CA LEU A 470 -50.53 -5.11 -10.21
C LEU A 470 -50.73 -6.61 -10.04
N GLN A 471 -49.64 -7.39 -9.95
CA GLN A 471 -49.71 -8.82 -9.66
C GLN A 471 -50.27 -9.10 -8.26
N ALA A 472 -49.83 -8.35 -7.24
CA ALA A 472 -50.34 -8.48 -5.89
C ALA A 472 -51.83 -8.12 -5.80
N LEU A 473 -52.24 -7.02 -6.45
CA LEU A 473 -53.65 -6.61 -6.51
C LEU A 473 -54.52 -7.60 -7.29
N ALA A 474 -54.02 -8.14 -8.40
CA ALA A 474 -54.73 -9.15 -9.19
C ALA A 474 -54.90 -10.46 -8.41
N LEU A 475 -53.88 -10.88 -7.66
CA LEU A 475 -53.95 -12.04 -6.79
C LEU A 475 -55.00 -11.83 -5.69
N HIS A 476 -54.93 -10.70 -4.97
CA HIS A 476 -55.89 -10.37 -3.93
C HIS A 476 -57.33 -10.35 -4.45
N LYS A 477 -57.54 -9.69 -5.60
CA LYS A 477 -58.86 -9.65 -6.25
C LYS A 477 -59.33 -11.05 -6.66
N SER A 478 -58.46 -11.88 -7.21
CA SER A 478 -58.79 -13.27 -7.56
C SER A 478 -59.13 -14.12 -6.33
N GLU A 479 -58.46 -13.89 -5.20
CA GLU A 479 -58.75 -14.57 -3.93
C GLU A 479 -60.10 -14.14 -3.36
N GLU A 480 -60.41 -12.84 -3.38
CA GLU A 480 -61.70 -12.30 -2.98
C GLU A 480 -62.85 -12.80 -3.87
N GLU A 481 -62.68 -12.78 -5.19
CA GLU A 481 -63.67 -13.29 -6.14
C GLU A 481 -63.94 -14.79 -5.92
N LYS A 482 -62.89 -15.59 -5.70
CA LYS A 482 -63.02 -17.02 -5.35
C LYS A 482 -63.81 -17.21 -4.05
N ALA A 483 -63.54 -16.41 -3.02
CA ALA A 483 -64.24 -16.48 -1.74
C ALA A 483 -65.75 -16.15 -1.90
N VAL A 484 -66.08 -15.14 -2.71
CA VAL A 484 -67.49 -14.77 -2.99
C VAL A 484 -68.23 -15.88 -3.74
N VAL A 485 -67.62 -16.48 -4.76
CA VAL A 485 -68.24 -17.58 -5.52
C VAL A 485 -68.49 -18.79 -4.64
N LEU A 486 -67.53 -19.20 -3.80
CA LEU A 486 -67.70 -20.35 -2.93
C LEU A 486 -68.80 -20.14 -1.88
N ASN A 487 -68.90 -18.94 -1.31
CA ASN A 487 -69.85 -18.64 -0.24
C ASN A 487 -71.28 -18.31 -0.72
N ASN A 488 -71.45 -17.84 -1.96
CA ASN A 488 -72.75 -17.41 -2.48
C ASN A 488 -73.44 -18.43 -3.40
N THR A 489 -72.87 -19.63 -3.56
CA THR A 489 -73.53 -20.73 -4.29
C THR A 489 -74.65 -21.33 -3.46
N GLN A 490 -75.78 -21.68 -4.09
CA GLN A 490 -76.85 -22.50 -3.46
C GLN A 490 -76.45 -23.98 -3.36
N ALA A 491 -75.39 -24.39 -4.06
CA ALA A 491 -74.85 -25.73 -4.02
C ALA A 491 -74.16 -25.99 -2.67
N ILE A 492 -74.44 -27.15 -2.08
CA ILE A 492 -73.76 -27.62 -0.88
C ILE A 492 -72.37 -28.09 -1.33
N ILE A 493 -71.31 -27.48 -0.81
CA ILE A 493 -69.93 -27.81 -1.16
C ILE A 493 -69.18 -28.26 0.09
N CYS A 494 -68.52 -29.41 0.00
CA CYS A 494 -67.67 -29.97 1.03
C CYS A 494 -66.33 -30.39 0.43
N LEU A 495 -65.23 -29.97 1.04
CA LEU A 495 -63.88 -30.40 0.73
C LEU A 495 -63.43 -31.40 1.79
N HIS A 496 -62.89 -32.55 1.38
CA HIS A 496 -62.34 -33.53 2.31
C HIS A 496 -61.11 -34.25 1.73
N ASP A 497 -60.27 -34.84 2.58
CA ASP A 497 -59.10 -35.62 2.16
C ASP A 497 -59.51 -37.00 1.58
N MET A 498 -58.55 -37.79 1.10
CA MET A 498 -58.81 -39.13 0.54
C MET A 498 -59.32 -40.16 1.56
N LYS A 499 -59.35 -39.83 2.85
CA LYS A 499 -59.88 -40.66 3.94
C LYS A 499 -61.26 -40.17 4.42
N GLY A 500 -61.75 -39.06 3.87
CA GLY A 500 -63.03 -38.46 4.23
C GLY A 500 -62.97 -37.51 5.42
N ILE A 501 -61.80 -37.02 5.82
CA ILE A 501 -61.67 -35.96 6.83
C ILE A 501 -62.03 -34.62 6.17
N ILE A 502 -63.02 -33.92 6.72
CA ILE A 502 -63.52 -32.65 6.19
C ILE A 502 -62.43 -31.58 6.38
N LEU A 503 -62.02 -30.98 5.26
CA LEU A 503 -61.03 -29.91 5.20
C LEU A 503 -61.70 -28.53 5.21
N ASP A 504 -62.82 -28.39 4.48
CA ASP A 504 -63.57 -27.16 4.42
C ASP A 504 -65.03 -27.40 3.99
N ILE A 505 -65.95 -26.51 4.35
CA ILE A 505 -67.34 -26.49 3.87
C ILE A 505 -67.76 -25.06 3.53
N ASN A 506 -68.63 -24.89 2.53
CA ASN A 506 -69.19 -23.57 2.21
C ASN A 506 -70.40 -23.22 3.09
N ALA A 507 -70.78 -21.94 3.08
CA ALA A 507 -71.93 -21.42 3.86
C ALA A 507 -73.28 -22.07 3.52
N ALA A 508 -73.43 -22.69 2.33
CA ALA A 508 -74.63 -23.45 1.99
C ALA A 508 -74.68 -24.78 2.76
N THR A 509 -73.56 -25.48 2.90
CA THR A 509 -73.44 -26.69 3.70
C THR A 509 -73.77 -26.43 5.17
N GLU A 510 -73.31 -25.30 5.73
CA GLU A 510 -73.65 -24.93 7.11
C GLU A 510 -75.15 -24.73 7.31
N ARG A 511 -75.79 -23.96 6.41
CA ARG A 511 -77.23 -23.69 6.48
C ARG A 511 -78.08 -24.95 6.30
N MET A 512 -77.70 -25.84 5.38
CA MET A 512 -78.50 -27.02 5.02
C MET A 512 -78.29 -28.20 5.98
N SER A 513 -77.07 -28.39 6.48
CA SER A 513 -76.77 -29.46 7.45
C SER A 513 -77.05 -29.06 8.90
N GLY A 514 -76.99 -27.75 9.20
CA GLY A 514 -77.10 -27.20 10.55
C GLY A 514 -75.82 -27.30 11.39
N PHE A 515 -74.71 -27.77 10.82
CA PHE A 515 -73.40 -27.80 11.47
C PHE A 515 -72.55 -26.61 11.03
N THR A 516 -71.81 -26.02 11.96
CA THR A 516 -70.86 -24.93 11.64
C THR A 516 -69.54 -25.49 11.15
N LYS A 517 -68.80 -24.72 10.34
CA LYS A 517 -67.49 -25.09 9.80
C LYS A 517 -66.53 -25.50 10.90
N GLU A 518 -66.48 -24.75 12.00
CA GLU A 518 -65.60 -25.04 13.15
C GLU A 518 -65.94 -26.37 13.84
N GLU A 519 -67.19 -26.83 13.76
CA GLU A 519 -67.64 -28.09 14.37
C GLU A 519 -67.28 -29.31 13.52
N VAL A 520 -67.22 -29.17 12.18
CA VAL A 520 -67.08 -30.32 11.27
C VAL A 520 -65.73 -30.42 10.60
N VAL A 521 -64.98 -29.32 10.47
CA VAL A 521 -63.61 -29.36 9.95
C VAL A 521 -62.74 -30.21 10.89
N GLY A 522 -62.05 -31.21 10.31
CA GLY A 522 -61.27 -32.21 11.04
C GLY A 522 -62.04 -33.46 11.45
N LEU A 523 -63.37 -33.50 11.31
CA LEU A 523 -64.16 -34.71 11.51
C LEU A 523 -64.21 -35.56 10.25
N ASN A 524 -64.36 -36.88 10.43
CA ASN A 524 -64.59 -37.78 9.31
C ASN A 524 -66.06 -37.72 8.87
N LEU A 525 -66.32 -37.58 7.57
CA LEU A 525 -67.66 -37.49 6.98
C LEU A 525 -68.58 -38.65 7.42
N LYS A 526 -68.01 -39.83 7.69
CA LYS A 526 -68.72 -41.01 8.24
C LYS A 526 -69.52 -40.72 9.51
N ALA A 527 -69.07 -39.74 10.32
CA ALA A 527 -69.74 -39.37 11.57
C ALA A 527 -71.11 -38.69 11.36
N ILE A 528 -71.35 -38.10 10.17
CA ILE A 528 -72.56 -37.32 9.87
C ILE A 528 -73.55 -38.15 9.00
N ILE A 529 -73.07 -39.25 8.43
CA ILE A 529 -73.85 -40.17 7.61
C ILE A 529 -74.76 -41.05 8.49
N SER A 530 -75.98 -41.31 8.04
CA SER A 530 -76.91 -42.20 8.74
C SER A 530 -76.30 -43.59 8.99
N PRO A 531 -76.42 -44.21 10.18
CA PRO A 531 -75.75 -45.48 10.51
C PRO A 531 -76.03 -46.62 9.52
N GLU A 532 -77.24 -46.68 8.99
CA GLU A 532 -77.68 -47.65 7.98
C GLU A 532 -76.90 -47.54 6.65
N PHE A 533 -76.37 -46.35 6.34
CA PHE A 533 -75.71 -46.01 5.08
C PHE A 533 -74.18 -45.84 5.24
N GLN A 534 -73.63 -46.11 6.42
CA GLN A 534 -72.18 -46.06 6.65
C GLN A 534 -71.40 -47.10 5.83
N HIS A 535 -72.05 -48.20 5.43
CA HIS A 535 -71.42 -49.21 4.57
C HIS A 535 -71.23 -48.71 3.13
N GLU A 536 -72.09 -47.82 2.65
CA GLU A 536 -71.96 -47.15 1.33
C GLU A 536 -70.83 -46.12 1.34
N PHE A 537 -70.51 -45.53 2.50
CA PHE A 537 -69.38 -44.61 2.65
C PHE A 537 -68.03 -45.30 2.41
N ASP A 538 -67.85 -46.53 2.88
CA ASP A 538 -66.60 -47.26 2.67
C ASP A 538 -66.42 -47.62 1.18
N ALA A 539 -67.52 -47.96 0.48
CA ALA A 539 -67.53 -48.15 -0.97
C ALA A 539 -67.25 -46.85 -1.73
N TYR A 540 -67.78 -45.72 -1.24
CA TYR A 540 -67.50 -44.39 -1.76
C TYR A 540 -66.00 -44.03 -1.66
N ILE A 541 -65.39 -44.18 -0.48
CA ILE A 541 -63.95 -43.91 -0.27
C ILE A 541 -63.10 -44.82 -1.16
N HIS A 542 -63.48 -46.09 -1.33
CA HIS A 542 -62.80 -46.99 -2.26
C HIS A 542 -62.89 -46.48 -3.71
N THR A 543 -64.05 -45.97 -4.12
CA THR A 543 -64.29 -45.49 -5.50
C THR A 543 -63.50 -44.23 -5.81
N ILE A 544 -63.46 -43.23 -4.90
CA ILE A 544 -62.66 -42.00 -5.12
C ILE A 544 -61.15 -42.27 -5.20
N ASN A 545 -60.64 -43.27 -4.46
CA ASN A 545 -59.23 -43.64 -4.48
C ASN A 545 -58.80 -44.30 -5.80
N HIS A 546 -59.74 -44.80 -6.62
CA HIS A 546 -59.44 -45.54 -7.85
C HIS A 546 -59.93 -44.85 -9.13
N ASN A 547 -61.08 -44.18 -9.12
CA ASN A 547 -61.76 -43.71 -10.34
C ASN A 547 -61.78 -42.17 -10.51
N GLU A 548 -61.10 -41.41 -9.64
CA GLU A 548 -60.98 -39.93 -9.63
C GLU A 548 -62.30 -39.12 -9.58
N THR A 549 -63.44 -39.78 -9.79
CA THR A 549 -64.79 -39.23 -9.68
C THR A 549 -65.70 -40.27 -9.05
N ALA A 550 -66.66 -39.79 -8.25
CA ALA A 550 -67.70 -40.63 -7.66
C ALA A 550 -69.00 -39.84 -7.64
N HIS A 551 -70.10 -40.50 -7.99
CA HIS A 551 -71.43 -39.93 -7.91
C HIS A 551 -72.36 -40.95 -7.25
N GLY A 552 -73.34 -40.46 -6.52
CA GLY A 552 -74.27 -41.31 -5.81
C GLY A 552 -75.14 -40.51 -4.85
N THR A 553 -75.95 -41.20 -4.07
CA THR A 553 -76.77 -40.57 -3.04
C THR A 553 -76.17 -40.85 -1.67
N LEU A 554 -76.20 -39.86 -0.80
CA LEU A 554 -75.78 -39.95 0.58
C LEU A 554 -76.95 -39.57 1.48
N GLN A 555 -77.22 -40.39 2.48
CA GLN A 555 -78.21 -40.08 3.51
C GLN A 555 -77.52 -39.57 4.76
N ILE A 556 -77.86 -38.33 5.15
CA ILE A 556 -77.25 -37.67 6.30
C ILE A 556 -78.30 -37.34 7.35
N PHE A 557 -77.84 -37.15 8.58
CA PHE A 557 -78.60 -36.48 9.62
C PHE A 557 -78.16 -35.03 9.75
N THR A 558 -79.13 -34.12 9.68
CA THR A 558 -78.91 -32.73 10.12
C THR A 558 -78.65 -32.70 11.63
N LYS A 559 -78.07 -31.61 12.14
CA LYS A 559 -77.87 -31.41 13.59
C LYS A 559 -79.16 -31.53 14.41
N ALA A 560 -80.30 -31.18 13.81
CA ALA A 560 -81.63 -31.31 14.41
C ALA A 560 -82.23 -32.74 14.34
N GLY A 561 -81.48 -33.72 13.83
CA GLY A 561 -81.91 -35.12 13.71
C GLY A 561 -82.80 -35.42 12.51
N ALA A 562 -83.05 -34.45 11.62
CA ALA A 562 -83.82 -34.70 10.40
C ALA A 562 -82.98 -35.45 9.36
N LYS A 563 -83.57 -36.49 8.75
CA LYS A 563 -82.96 -37.30 7.69
C LYS A 563 -83.08 -36.59 6.34
N ARG A 564 -81.95 -36.43 5.64
CA ARG A 564 -81.86 -35.81 4.31
C ARG A 564 -81.19 -36.77 3.34
N VAL A 565 -81.57 -36.69 2.06
CA VAL A 565 -80.97 -37.44 0.96
C VAL A 565 -80.30 -36.45 0.02
N TRP A 566 -78.98 -36.50 -0.05
CA TRP A 566 -78.16 -35.62 -0.88
C TRP A 566 -77.57 -36.40 -2.05
N LEU A 567 -77.79 -35.93 -3.27
CA LEU A 567 -77.09 -36.42 -4.44
C LEU A 567 -75.72 -35.75 -4.46
N TYR A 568 -74.64 -36.53 -4.40
CA TYR A 568 -73.29 -36.02 -4.47
C TYR A 568 -72.67 -36.31 -5.84
N GLN A 569 -71.86 -35.37 -6.29
CA GLN A 569 -70.94 -35.52 -7.41
C GLN A 569 -69.58 -34.98 -6.99
N ASN A 570 -68.59 -35.88 -7.00
CA ASN A 570 -67.29 -35.61 -6.40
C ASN A 570 -66.22 -35.67 -7.47
N THR A 571 -65.27 -34.75 -7.37
CA THR A 571 -64.10 -34.69 -8.23
C THR A 571 -62.85 -34.67 -7.36
N VAL A 572 -61.93 -35.60 -7.62
CA VAL A 572 -60.62 -35.63 -6.95
C VAL A 572 -59.71 -34.62 -7.63
N TYR A 573 -59.11 -33.73 -6.84
CA TYR A 573 -58.14 -32.76 -7.32
C TYR A 573 -56.75 -33.17 -6.84
N ALA A 574 -55.93 -33.69 -7.76
CA ALA A 574 -54.53 -33.99 -7.53
C ALA A 574 -53.67 -32.77 -7.93
N ASN A 575 -52.96 -32.18 -6.97
CA ASN A 575 -52.09 -31.05 -7.24
C ASN A 575 -50.69 -31.54 -7.66
N ASN A 576 -50.20 -31.11 -8.82
CA ASN A 576 -48.89 -31.53 -9.36
C ASN A 576 -47.66 -31.03 -8.55
N ASN A 577 -47.88 -30.24 -7.49
CA ASN A 577 -46.83 -29.64 -6.66
C ASN A 577 -46.57 -30.35 -5.32
N GLY A 578 -46.99 -31.61 -5.15
CA GLY A 578 -46.68 -32.42 -3.97
C GLY A 578 -47.56 -32.17 -2.73
N SER A 579 -48.67 -31.44 -2.88
CA SER A 579 -49.74 -31.40 -1.87
C SER A 579 -50.59 -32.67 -1.95
N GLU A 580 -51.05 -33.19 -0.81
CA GLU A 580 -51.92 -34.37 -0.80
C GLU A 580 -53.21 -34.12 -1.60
N PRO A 581 -53.65 -35.08 -2.43
CA PRO A 581 -54.88 -34.94 -3.21
C PRO A 581 -56.08 -34.77 -2.28
N TYR A 582 -57.00 -33.90 -2.67
CA TYR A 582 -58.24 -33.64 -1.93
C TYR A 582 -59.46 -33.74 -2.83
N VAL A 583 -60.62 -33.97 -2.24
CA VAL A 583 -61.88 -34.18 -2.95
C VAL A 583 -62.76 -32.95 -2.79
N ILE A 584 -63.30 -32.46 -3.90
CA ILE A 584 -64.36 -31.46 -3.91
C ILE A 584 -65.68 -32.18 -4.17
N ALA A 585 -66.54 -32.23 -3.15
CA ALA A 585 -67.87 -32.78 -3.22
C ALA A 585 -68.89 -31.67 -3.44
N SER A 586 -69.64 -31.76 -4.53
CA SER A 586 -70.82 -30.91 -4.79
C SER A 586 -72.07 -31.73 -4.52
N LEU A 587 -72.95 -31.21 -3.65
CA LEU A 587 -74.13 -31.92 -3.19
C LEU A 587 -75.41 -31.13 -3.48
N ILE A 588 -76.46 -31.86 -3.87
CA ILE A 588 -77.81 -31.32 -4.10
C ILE A 588 -78.77 -32.08 -3.19
N ASP A 589 -79.59 -31.36 -2.43
CA ASP A 589 -80.64 -31.99 -1.62
C ASP A 589 -81.79 -32.46 -2.51
N ILE A 590 -81.96 -33.78 -2.63
CA ILE A 590 -83.03 -34.42 -3.40
C ILE A 590 -84.09 -35.06 -2.49
N THR A 591 -84.12 -34.71 -1.20
CA THR A 591 -85.01 -35.33 -0.21
C THR A 591 -86.48 -35.25 -0.62
N GLU A 592 -86.93 -34.10 -1.13
CA GLU A 592 -88.32 -33.94 -1.58
C GLU A 592 -88.62 -34.77 -2.83
N SER A 593 -87.68 -34.82 -3.76
CA SER A 593 -87.81 -35.63 -4.98
C SER A 593 -87.95 -37.12 -4.66
N VAL A 594 -87.14 -37.64 -3.74
CA VAL A 594 -87.18 -39.06 -3.33
C VAL A 594 -88.46 -39.37 -2.57
N LYS A 595 -88.93 -38.47 -1.69
CA LYS A 595 -90.21 -38.64 -0.98
C LYS A 595 -91.40 -38.68 -1.94
N ALA A 596 -91.42 -37.80 -2.94
CA ALA A 596 -92.47 -37.78 -3.95
C ALA A 596 -92.50 -39.07 -4.78
N GLN A 597 -91.33 -39.56 -5.20
CA GLN A 597 -91.23 -40.82 -5.95
C GLN A 597 -91.73 -42.01 -5.14
N ASN A 598 -91.29 -42.13 -3.88
CA ASN A 598 -91.73 -43.22 -2.99
C ASN A 598 -93.24 -43.18 -2.72
N GLU A 599 -93.84 -41.99 -2.62
CA GLU A 599 -95.29 -41.85 -2.44
C GLU A 599 -96.06 -42.27 -3.69
N ILE A 600 -95.57 -41.93 -4.89
CA ILE A 600 -96.16 -42.38 -6.15
C ILE A 600 -96.10 -43.91 -6.25
N GLU A 601 -94.95 -44.52 -5.96
CA GLU A 601 -94.78 -45.98 -5.99
C GLU A 601 -95.69 -46.68 -4.98
N ARG A 602 -95.80 -46.13 -3.77
CA ARG A 602 -96.70 -46.63 -2.74
C ARG A 602 -98.17 -46.54 -3.17
N GLN A 603 -98.57 -45.43 -3.80
CA GLN A 603 -99.92 -45.26 -4.34
C GLN A 603 -100.20 -46.24 -5.48
N GLN A 604 -99.25 -46.45 -6.39
CA GLN A 604 -99.38 -47.44 -7.47
C GLN A 604 -99.50 -48.86 -6.92
N GLN A 605 -98.68 -49.25 -5.94
CA GLN A 605 -98.77 -50.56 -5.29
C GLN A 605 -100.11 -50.74 -4.56
N PHE A 606 -100.59 -49.71 -3.87
CA PHE A 606 -101.87 -49.73 -3.17
C PHE A 606 -103.05 -49.89 -4.14
N ILE A 607 -103.07 -49.11 -5.24
CA ILE A 607 -104.08 -49.24 -6.29
C ILE A 607 -104.08 -50.65 -6.88
N ARG A 608 -102.89 -51.21 -7.16
CA ARG A 608 -102.77 -52.57 -7.71
C ARG A 608 -103.30 -53.63 -6.75
N GLN A 609 -102.98 -53.52 -5.46
CA GLN A 609 -103.52 -54.41 -4.42
C GLN A 609 -105.05 -54.33 -4.27
N ILE A 610 -105.65 -53.13 -4.39
CA ILE A 610 -107.11 -52.99 -4.37
C ILE A 610 -107.73 -53.67 -5.58
N ILE A 611 -107.20 -53.39 -6.76
CA ILE A 611 -107.75 -53.89 -8.03
C ILE A 611 -107.64 -55.42 -8.08
N ASP A 612 -106.52 -56.00 -7.66
CA ASP A 612 -106.28 -57.46 -7.67
C ASP A 612 -107.11 -58.23 -6.63
N ASN A 613 -107.45 -57.62 -5.48
CA ASN A 613 -108.29 -58.25 -4.46
C ASN A 613 -109.81 -58.08 -4.72
N SER A 614 -110.21 -57.36 -5.77
CA SER A 614 -111.62 -57.24 -6.14
C SER A 614 -112.15 -58.55 -6.74
N PRO A 615 -113.34 -59.03 -6.33
CA PRO A 615 -113.93 -60.26 -6.89
C PRO A 615 -114.47 -60.09 -8.33
N ASN A 616 -114.57 -58.85 -8.82
CA ASN A 616 -115.05 -58.54 -10.17
C ASN A 616 -113.89 -58.45 -11.17
N VAL A 617 -114.16 -58.72 -12.45
CA VAL A 617 -113.21 -58.50 -13.55
C VAL A 617 -113.01 -56.98 -13.72
N ILE A 618 -111.78 -56.49 -13.53
CA ILE A 618 -111.42 -55.08 -13.71
C ILE A 618 -110.29 -55.00 -14.73
N PHE A 619 -110.50 -54.18 -15.75
CA PHE A 619 -109.47 -53.80 -16.71
C PHE A 619 -109.61 -52.32 -17.08
N VAL A 620 -108.50 -51.70 -17.49
CA VAL A 620 -108.43 -50.33 -17.98
C VAL A 620 -107.78 -50.39 -19.35
N MET A 621 -108.28 -49.59 -20.28
CA MET A 621 -107.81 -49.53 -21.65
C MET A 621 -107.41 -48.11 -22.04
N ASN A 622 -106.42 -47.98 -22.91
CA ASN A 622 -106.05 -46.69 -23.49
C ASN A 622 -107.00 -46.30 -24.65
N GLU A 623 -106.83 -45.09 -25.19
CA GLU A 623 -107.62 -44.57 -26.32
C GLU A 623 -107.50 -45.45 -27.58
N GLN A 624 -106.41 -46.21 -27.70
CA GLN A 624 -106.15 -47.17 -28.77
C GLN A 624 -106.79 -48.56 -28.52
N ARG A 625 -107.67 -48.67 -27.51
CA ARG A 625 -108.37 -49.89 -27.10
C ARG A 625 -107.48 -51.05 -26.63
N GLN A 626 -106.26 -50.75 -26.21
CA GLN A 626 -105.34 -51.73 -25.63
C GLN A 626 -105.52 -51.76 -24.12
N ILE A 627 -105.57 -52.95 -23.53
CA ILE A 627 -105.64 -53.08 -22.07
C ILE A 627 -104.29 -52.66 -21.48
N VAL A 628 -104.29 -51.62 -20.64
CA VAL A 628 -103.11 -51.07 -19.97
C VAL A 628 -103.02 -51.46 -18.50
N LEU A 629 -104.13 -51.95 -17.93
CA LEU A 629 -104.17 -52.50 -16.58
C LEU A 629 -105.25 -53.59 -16.55
N ALA A 630 -104.94 -54.73 -15.96
CA ALA A 630 -105.91 -55.80 -15.72
C ALA A 630 -105.66 -56.40 -14.35
N ASN A 631 -106.74 -56.76 -13.66
CA ASN A 631 -106.65 -57.38 -12.35
C ASN A 631 -106.46 -58.90 -12.43
N GLN A 632 -106.06 -59.51 -11.33
CA GLN A 632 -105.79 -60.94 -11.26
C GLN A 632 -107.02 -61.80 -11.64
N VAL A 633 -108.24 -61.32 -11.40
CA VAL A 633 -109.48 -61.99 -11.79
C VAL A 633 -109.70 -61.96 -13.31
N PHE A 634 -109.42 -60.84 -13.99
CA PHE A 634 -109.41 -60.74 -15.46
C PHE A 634 -108.47 -61.80 -16.05
N SER A 635 -107.24 -61.90 -15.56
CA SER A 635 -106.26 -62.89 -16.04
C SER A 635 -106.67 -64.34 -15.77
N LYS A 636 -107.52 -64.59 -14.76
CA LYS A 636 -108.03 -65.94 -14.43
C LYS A 636 -109.15 -66.39 -15.37
N TYR A 637 -110.06 -65.50 -15.74
CA TYR A 637 -111.16 -65.80 -16.66
C TYR A 637 -110.75 -65.73 -18.13
N TYR A 638 -109.74 -64.90 -18.44
CA TYR A 638 -109.17 -64.73 -19.77
C TYR A 638 -107.65 -65.02 -19.75
N PRO A 639 -107.24 -66.30 -19.60
CA PRO A 639 -105.84 -66.67 -19.58
C PRO A 639 -105.24 -66.52 -20.99
N HIS A 640 -104.42 -65.49 -21.19
CA HIS A 640 -103.61 -65.33 -22.40
C HIS A 640 -102.13 -65.60 -22.07
N ASN A 641 -101.41 -66.20 -23.02
CA ASN A 641 -99.96 -66.37 -22.95
C ASN A 641 -99.28 -64.98 -22.86
N GLU A 642 -98.30 -64.88 -21.97
CA GLU A 642 -97.67 -63.67 -21.39
C GLU A 642 -97.05 -62.61 -22.32
N ILE A 643 -97.40 -62.48 -23.61
CA ILE A 643 -96.64 -61.59 -24.53
C ILE A 643 -97.46 -60.49 -25.23
N GLU A 644 -98.78 -60.60 -25.39
CA GLU A 644 -99.59 -59.45 -25.88
C GLU A 644 -100.97 -59.44 -25.20
N MET A 645 -101.30 -58.35 -24.49
CA MET A 645 -102.65 -58.14 -23.96
C MET A 645 -103.61 -57.93 -25.16
N PRO A 646 -104.78 -58.60 -25.20
CA PRO A 646 -105.64 -58.57 -26.39
C PRO A 646 -106.30 -57.20 -26.61
N LEU A 647 -106.63 -56.87 -27.87
CA LEU A 647 -107.60 -55.81 -28.16
C LEU A 647 -108.98 -56.24 -27.64
N ALA A 648 -109.76 -55.29 -27.10
CA ALA A 648 -111.07 -55.55 -26.49
C ALA A 648 -112.04 -56.36 -27.40
N GLU A 649 -111.86 -56.31 -28.72
CA GLU A 649 -112.67 -57.06 -29.70
C GLU A 649 -112.50 -58.59 -29.63
N SER A 650 -111.41 -59.11 -29.05
CA SER A 650 -111.16 -60.56 -28.98
C SER A 650 -111.72 -61.23 -27.71
N LEU A 651 -112.38 -60.48 -26.82
CA LEU A 651 -112.95 -61.00 -25.56
C LEU A 651 -114.36 -61.60 -25.72
N SER A 652 -114.93 -61.59 -26.94
CA SER A 652 -116.29 -62.06 -27.26
C SER A 652 -116.45 -63.60 -27.27
N GLY A 653 -115.52 -64.36 -26.67
CA GLY A 653 -115.51 -65.83 -26.67
C GLY A 653 -115.54 -66.48 -25.28
N GLY A 654 -115.79 -65.72 -24.20
CA GLY A 654 -115.96 -66.26 -22.85
C GLY A 654 -117.34 -66.88 -22.61
N PRO A 655 -117.54 -67.68 -21.54
CA PRO A 655 -118.83 -68.32 -21.24
C PRO A 655 -119.96 -67.28 -21.16
N GLU A 656 -121.07 -67.53 -21.85
CA GLU A 656 -122.15 -66.61 -22.24
C GLU A 656 -122.99 -65.95 -21.11
N ASP A 657 -122.53 -65.88 -19.84
CA ASP A 657 -123.40 -65.48 -18.72
C ASP A 657 -122.88 -64.30 -17.83
N ILE A 658 -122.00 -63.41 -18.32
CA ILE A 658 -121.45 -62.33 -17.45
C ILE A 658 -121.67 -60.89 -17.96
N PHE A 659 -122.13 -60.65 -19.19
CA PHE A 659 -122.44 -59.28 -19.67
C PHE A 659 -123.95 -59.01 -19.72
N LEU A 660 -124.50 -58.41 -18.66
CA LEU A 660 -125.79 -57.71 -18.71
C LEU A 660 -125.55 -56.25 -19.13
N GLY A 661 -125.40 -56.03 -20.43
CA GLY A 661 -125.27 -54.69 -21.01
C GLY A 661 -124.57 -54.75 -22.37
N ASP A 662 -125.20 -54.19 -23.39
CA ASP A 662 -124.64 -54.00 -24.72
C ASP A 662 -123.35 -53.18 -24.59
N MET A 663 -122.19 -53.70 -25.04
CA MET A 663 -120.90 -52.99 -24.90
C MET A 663 -120.87 -51.68 -25.71
N ASP A 664 -121.76 -51.51 -26.68
CA ASP A 664 -121.98 -50.23 -27.38
C ASP A 664 -122.83 -49.23 -26.57
N SER A 665 -123.42 -49.63 -25.44
CA SER A 665 -124.23 -48.75 -24.57
C SER A 665 -123.49 -48.18 -23.35
N ILE A 666 -122.22 -48.55 -23.15
CA ILE A 666 -121.34 -48.07 -22.05
C ILE A 666 -120.14 -47.26 -22.58
N LEU A 667 -119.89 -47.25 -23.89
CA LEU A 667 -119.00 -46.30 -24.59
C LEU A 667 -119.67 -44.92 -24.69
#